data_AF-A0A9W4IB84-F1
#
_entry.id   AF-A0A9W4IB84-F1
#
_cell.length_a   1.000
_cell.length_b   1.000
_cell.length_c   1.000
_cell.angle_alpha   90.00
_cell.angle_beta   90.00
_cell.angle_gamma   90.00
#
_symmetry.space_group_name_H-M   'P 1'
#
loop_
_entity.id
_entity.type
_entity.pdbx_description
1 polymer ?
#
loop_
_entity_poly.entity_id
_entity_poly.type
_entity_poly.pdbx_seq_one_letter_code
_entity_poly.pdbx_strand_id
1 'polypeptide(L)'
;MNDPGLDDAIADEAVALDEASTHPKERTGPEGKLSSQYPQAARWWLASTAYPLMAGTFGPMASAFNICSLSQPWRMDLTSGGGLDIPDPKWVTSINAVSLVSALIANLALSLNMARRIRFEIAQPIIVIGWYISSALLIGILIPFGVLMYKPENDGRIYSQSYYHGTFAAGIYFIISSLMAVTGYGAWRDHYSREYNLTTSQRTLMLQTIIFFIYLLGGAAVYARIEQWRFLDALYWADYTLLTIGVGNFAPTTHLGRGLLFPYAVGGIIILGLIISSIRTLMLEKGRQKIGDILTTHTHKFLVKEAFSNHSRLQGIVPPLDDQTAKDEGRSDREQRKREFIAMRQVRQLATIQHKWLSLLMSFTLWMTMWLIGGVIFWRSESDAQWSYFQALYFAYTTLLTIGYGDIYPVSSLGKSFFVFWSLLAVPTITILISSIGDTLVRFIRDITLFIGEITILPGDQSFLDRTKDLTKVSWTGWWLEETTGEKREKCPDENMGDRPPLESEEKKENEAQARGDVAAENIHHYHYLLFREVRKLIEQASSNPAREFDYVEWEYYLGLIGGKNRPNISGDEPGDAAKAEERDWDWLDKKSPLLGRKSEVEWLLGALTETLDQELRRATDVHPSVDKPSKDIDTLYEE
;
A
#
# COMPACT_ATOMS: atom_id res chain seq x y z
N MET A 1 -15.15 4.10 -2.96
CA MET A 1 -15.53 5.07 -4.00
C MET A 1 -14.47 4.98 -5.07
N ASN A 2 -14.87 4.40 -6.20
CA ASN A 2 -14.11 3.53 -7.08
C ASN A 2 -13.04 4.24 -7.91
N ASP A 3 -11.99 3.49 -8.29
CA ASP A 3 -10.87 3.93 -9.11
C ASP A 3 -11.21 3.62 -10.59
N PRO A 4 -11.68 4.60 -11.36
CA PRO A 4 -12.37 4.34 -12.63
C PRO A 4 -11.45 3.80 -13.73
N GLY A 5 -10.12 3.87 -13.58
CA GLY A 5 -9.20 3.45 -14.64
C GLY A 5 -8.94 1.95 -14.68
N LEU A 6 -9.11 1.23 -13.57
CA LEU A 6 -8.89 -0.21 -13.49
C LEU A 6 -10.21 -0.97 -13.46
N ASP A 7 -11.24 -0.38 -12.85
CA ASP A 7 -12.56 -0.98 -12.76
C ASP A 7 -13.21 -1.13 -14.15
N ASP A 8 -13.00 -0.18 -15.06
CA ASP A 8 -13.49 -0.28 -16.45
C ASP A 8 -12.72 -1.34 -17.25
N ALA A 9 -11.40 -1.45 -17.08
CA ALA A 9 -10.60 -2.48 -17.75
C ALA A 9 -10.90 -3.90 -17.21
N ILE A 10 -11.19 -4.02 -15.91
CA ILE A 10 -11.61 -5.28 -15.28
C ILE A 10 -13.07 -5.58 -15.61
N ALA A 11 -13.94 -4.58 -15.75
CA ALA A 11 -15.32 -4.74 -16.17
C ALA A 11 -15.41 -5.15 -17.64
N ASP A 12 -14.63 -4.53 -18.53
CA ASP A 12 -14.51 -4.93 -19.93
C ASP A 12 -13.92 -6.34 -20.05
N GLU A 13 -13.00 -6.74 -19.16
CA GLU A 13 -12.46 -8.10 -19.07
C GLU A 13 -13.49 -9.10 -18.51
N ALA A 14 -14.33 -8.68 -17.56
CA ALA A 14 -15.44 -9.49 -17.04
C ALA A 14 -16.54 -9.70 -18.09
N VAL A 15 -16.85 -8.68 -18.90
CA VAL A 15 -17.78 -8.76 -20.02
C VAL A 15 -17.22 -9.63 -21.16
N ALA A 16 -15.93 -9.48 -21.50
CA ALA A 16 -15.27 -10.33 -22.50
C ALA A 16 -15.19 -11.81 -22.08
N LEU A 17 -15.13 -12.08 -20.76
CA LEU A 17 -15.19 -13.44 -20.22
C LEU A 17 -16.62 -14.01 -20.21
N ASP A 18 -17.64 -13.16 -20.11
CA ASP A 18 -19.05 -13.54 -20.22
C ASP A 18 -19.43 -13.91 -21.67
N GLU A 19 -18.86 -13.21 -22.66
CA GLU A 19 -19.00 -13.57 -24.08
C GLU A 19 -18.20 -14.84 -24.45
N ALA A 20 -17.13 -15.16 -23.71
CA ALA A 20 -16.33 -16.37 -23.95
C ALA A 20 -16.91 -17.63 -23.27
N SER A 21 -17.68 -17.48 -22.19
CA SER A 21 -18.30 -18.59 -21.45
C SER A 21 -19.52 -19.19 -22.17
N THR A 22 -20.13 -18.45 -23.10
CA THR A 22 -21.32 -18.85 -23.86
C THR A 22 -21.03 -19.81 -25.04
N HIS A 23 -19.76 -20.09 -25.36
CA HIS A 23 -19.37 -21.05 -26.41
C HIS A 23 -18.40 -22.13 -25.90
N PRO A 24 -18.89 -23.32 -25.49
CA PRO A 24 -18.09 -24.32 -24.75
C PRO A 24 -17.27 -25.27 -25.64
N LYS A 25 -16.68 -24.81 -26.75
CA LYS A 25 -15.87 -25.69 -27.62
C LYS A 25 -14.65 -24.99 -28.21
N GLU A 26 -13.57 -24.92 -27.43
CA GLU A 26 -12.18 -25.16 -27.88
C GLU A 26 -11.20 -25.02 -26.70
N ARG A 27 -10.77 -26.14 -26.12
CA ARG A 27 -9.67 -26.20 -25.14
C ARG A 27 -8.32 -26.12 -25.88
N THR A 28 -8.01 -24.97 -26.46
CA THR A 28 -6.65 -24.58 -26.87
C THR A 28 -6.44 -23.07 -26.73
N GLY A 29 -6.09 -22.65 -25.52
CA GLY A 29 -5.17 -21.54 -25.20
C GLY A 29 -5.52 -20.09 -25.58
N PRO A 30 -6.19 -19.34 -24.69
CA PRO A 30 -6.05 -17.88 -24.55
C PRO A 30 -5.04 -17.48 -23.44
N GLU A 31 -4.53 -18.43 -22.66
CA GLU A 31 -3.75 -18.17 -21.43
C GLU A 31 -2.44 -17.39 -21.65
N GLY A 32 -1.85 -17.48 -22.85
CA GLY A 32 -0.64 -16.75 -23.23
C GLY A 32 -0.87 -15.24 -23.39
N LYS A 33 -2.04 -14.81 -23.90
CA LYS A 33 -2.33 -13.38 -24.11
C LYS A 33 -2.62 -12.67 -22.79
N LEU A 34 -3.36 -13.31 -21.88
CA LEU A 34 -3.72 -12.75 -20.57
C LEU A 34 -2.49 -12.48 -19.68
N SER A 35 -1.51 -13.40 -19.68
CA SER A 35 -0.26 -13.23 -18.91
C SER A 35 0.60 -12.05 -19.36
N SER A 36 0.46 -11.61 -20.62
CA SER A 36 1.19 -10.48 -21.20
C SER A 36 0.57 -9.11 -20.89
N GLN A 37 -0.70 -9.08 -20.49
CA GLN A 37 -1.49 -7.86 -20.27
C GLN A 37 -1.31 -7.30 -18.85
N TYR A 38 -1.13 -8.18 -17.84
CA TYR A 38 -0.82 -7.80 -16.46
C TYR A 38 0.44 -6.93 -16.28
N PRO A 39 1.63 -7.30 -16.83
CA PRO A 39 2.81 -6.45 -16.69
C PRO A 39 2.65 -5.10 -17.38
N GLN A 40 1.81 -5.01 -18.41
CA GLN A 40 1.49 -3.73 -19.06
C GLN A 40 0.60 -2.86 -18.18
N ALA A 41 -0.48 -3.41 -17.61
CA ALA A 41 -1.35 -2.70 -16.66
C ALA A 41 -0.58 -2.22 -15.41
N ALA A 42 0.36 -3.03 -14.91
CA ALA A 42 1.23 -2.64 -13.78
C ALA A 42 2.14 -1.44 -14.12
N ARG A 43 2.72 -1.42 -15.33
CA ARG A 43 3.57 -0.31 -15.81
C ARG A 43 2.79 0.99 -15.96
N TRP A 44 1.59 0.93 -16.55
CA TRP A 44 0.77 2.12 -16.75
C TRP A 44 0.18 2.66 -15.45
N TRP A 45 -0.08 1.79 -14.47
CA TRP A 45 -0.39 2.25 -13.12
C TRP A 45 0.78 2.94 -12.42
N LEU A 46 2.01 2.41 -12.55
CA LEU A 46 3.20 3.10 -12.02
C LEU A 46 3.31 4.50 -12.63
N ALA A 47 3.07 4.61 -13.94
CA ALA A 47 3.06 5.88 -14.64
C ALA A 47 1.96 6.84 -14.19
N SER A 48 0.73 6.37 -13.94
CA SER A 48 -0.39 7.23 -13.55
C SER A 48 -0.37 7.63 -12.07
N THR A 49 0.27 6.83 -11.20
CA THR A 49 0.15 6.97 -9.75
C THR A 49 1.48 7.23 -9.03
N ALA A 50 2.51 6.44 -9.30
CA ALA A 50 3.77 6.51 -8.55
C ALA A 50 4.64 7.67 -9.04
N TYR A 51 4.71 7.89 -10.36
CA TYR A 51 5.55 8.95 -10.93
C TYR A 51 5.10 10.37 -10.54
N PRO A 52 3.81 10.74 -10.59
CA PRO A 52 3.36 12.05 -10.11
C PRO A 52 3.61 12.26 -8.62
N LEU A 53 3.49 11.20 -7.82
CA LEU A 53 3.79 11.26 -6.39
C LEU A 53 5.27 11.55 -6.15
N MET A 54 6.15 10.80 -6.81
CA MET A 54 7.60 11.03 -6.77
C MET A 54 7.95 12.45 -7.25
N ALA A 55 7.31 12.91 -8.32
CA ALA A 55 7.49 14.26 -8.84
C ALA A 55 7.05 15.33 -7.83
N GLY A 56 5.94 15.10 -7.11
CA GLY A 56 5.43 15.98 -6.05
C GLY A 56 6.35 16.05 -4.83
N THR A 57 7.03 14.95 -4.46
CA THR A 57 7.94 14.93 -3.31
C THR A 57 9.35 15.41 -3.66
N PHE A 58 9.88 15.04 -4.82
CA PHE A 58 11.26 15.36 -5.23
C PHE A 58 11.39 16.69 -5.96
N GLY A 59 10.31 17.22 -6.56
CA GLY A 59 10.31 18.55 -7.17
C GLY A 59 10.67 19.69 -6.20
N PRO A 60 10.05 19.75 -5.00
CA PRO A 60 10.43 20.72 -3.96
C PRO A 60 11.89 20.55 -3.50
N MET A 61 12.35 19.31 -3.34
CA MET A 61 13.73 18.99 -2.96
C MET A 61 14.74 19.50 -4.00
N ALA A 62 14.48 19.25 -5.30
CA ALA A 62 15.33 19.74 -6.39
C ALA A 62 15.41 21.27 -6.39
N SER A 63 14.29 21.96 -6.17
CA SER A 63 14.28 23.42 -6.05
C SER A 63 15.00 23.95 -4.83
N ALA A 64 14.94 23.24 -3.70
CA ALA A 64 15.73 23.59 -2.53
C ALA A 64 17.24 23.51 -2.83
N PHE A 65 17.69 22.44 -3.49
CA PHE A 65 19.10 22.33 -3.90
C PHE A 65 19.50 23.33 -4.98
N ASN A 66 18.59 23.68 -5.90
CA ASN A 66 18.84 24.74 -6.88
C ASN A 66 19.04 26.10 -6.17
N ILE A 67 18.22 26.42 -5.16
CA ILE A 67 18.43 27.60 -4.30
C ILE A 67 19.80 27.55 -3.60
N CYS A 68 20.19 26.39 -3.07
CA CYS A 68 21.49 26.20 -2.43
C CYS A 68 22.66 26.43 -3.41
N SER A 69 22.48 26.05 -4.68
CA SER A 69 23.47 26.28 -5.73
C SER A 69 23.67 27.77 -6.05
N LEU A 70 22.66 28.62 -5.84
CA LEU A 70 22.75 30.06 -6.04
C LEU A 70 23.26 30.83 -4.80
N SER A 71 23.26 30.18 -3.65
CA SER A 71 23.51 30.85 -2.37
C SER A 71 24.97 31.29 -2.17
N GLN A 72 25.93 30.57 -2.75
CA GLN A 72 27.36 30.82 -2.59
C GLN A 72 28.11 30.53 -3.91
N PRO A 73 29.33 31.06 -4.07
CA PRO A 73 30.14 30.77 -5.24
C PRO A 73 30.57 29.30 -5.31
N TRP A 74 30.77 28.79 -6.52
CA TRP A 74 31.03 27.38 -6.80
C TRP A 74 32.48 26.95 -6.59
N ARG A 75 33.40 27.91 -6.40
CA ARG A 75 34.83 27.68 -6.17
C ARG A 75 35.29 28.29 -4.85
N MET A 76 36.20 27.59 -4.20
CA MET A 76 36.81 27.99 -2.94
C MET A 76 38.32 27.69 -2.98
N ASP A 77 39.13 28.54 -2.37
CA ASP A 77 40.59 28.40 -2.31
C ASP A 77 41.05 28.12 -0.87
N LEU A 78 41.58 26.92 -0.59
CA LEU A 78 42.00 26.50 0.76
C LEU A 78 43.37 27.01 1.19
N THR A 79 44.16 27.60 0.28
CA THR A 79 45.52 28.04 0.60
C THR A 79 45.55 29.23 1.57
N SER A 80 44.44 29.96 1.67
CA SER A 80 44.26 31.11 2.57
C SER A 80 43.45 30.68 3.80
N GLY A 81 44.12 30.26 4.87
CA GLY A 81 43.56 29.64 6.09
C GLY A 81 42.15 30.06 6.50
N GLY A 82 41.15 29.30 6.03
CA GLY A 82 39.72 29.56 6.23
C GLY A 82 38.88 29.45 4.95
N GLY A 83 39.55 29.46 3.79
CA GLY A 83 38.95 29.18 2.50
C GLY A 83 38.22 30.37 1.89
N LEU A 84 38.87 31.09 0.98
CA LEU A 84 38.28 32.28 0.37
C LEU A 84 37.32 31.86 -0.75
N ASP A 85 36.09 32.36 -0.72
CA ASP A 85 35.12 32.16 -1.81
C ASP A 85 35.51 32.98 -3.03
N ILE A 86 35.62 32.32 -4.19
CA ILE A 86 35.96 32.98 -5.44
C ILE A 86 34.67 33.29 -6.20
N PRO A 87 34.36 34.57 -6.47
CA PRO A 87 33.10 34.94 -7.11
C PRO A 87 32.98 34.34 -8.50
N ASP A 88 31.79 33.81 -8.80
CA ASP A 88 31.48 33.28 -10.12
C ASP A 88 31.14 34.39 -11.11
N PRO A 89 31.38 34.16 -12.43
CA PRO A 89 30.96 35.09 -13.46
C PRO A 89 29.45 35.37 -13.40
N LYS A 90 29.06 36.64 -13.56
CA LYS A 90 27.65 37.08 -13.45
C LYS A 90 26.70 36.38 -14.42
N TRP A 91 27.19 35.90 -15.56
CA TRP A 91 26.39 35.15 -16.52
C TRP A 91 26.02 33.75 -15.98
N VAL A 92 26.90 33.10 -15.22
CA VAL A 92 26.63 31.79 -14.60
C VAL A 92 25.49 31.92 -13.59
N THR A 93 25.58 32.92 -12.70
CA THR A 93 24.55 33.16 -11.68
C THR A 93 23.22 33.57 -12.30
N SER A 94 23.25 34.32 -13.41
CA SER A 94 22.05 34.70 -14.15
C SER A 94 21.37 33.50 -14.82
N ILE A 95 22.12 32.61 -15.47
CA ILE A 95 21.58 31.38 -16.07
C ILE A 95 21.03 30.45 -14.98
N ASN A 96 21.77 30.31 -13.87
CA ASN A 96 21.32 29.51 -12.74
C ASN A 96 20.00 30.07 -12.15
N ALA A 97 19.88 31.40 -12.00
CA ALA A 97 18.63 32.03 -11.55
C ALA A 97 17.45 31.79 -12.51
N VAL A 98 17.68 31.86 -13.83
CA VAL A 98 16.65 31.51 -14.83
C VAL A 98 16.24 30.04 -14.72
N SER A 99 17.20 29.14 -14.47
CA SER A 99 16.92 27.72 -14.22
C SER A 99 16.01 27.54 -13.01
N LEU A 100 16.24 28.28 -11.92
CA LEU A 100 15.40 28.22 -10.73
C LEU A 100 13.98 28.73 -11.01
N VAL A 101 13.84 29.85 -11.71
CA VAL A 101 12.52 30.40 -12.08
C VAL A 101 11.72 29.40 -12.89
N SER A 102 12.32 28.76 -13.90
CA SER A 102 11.65 27.73 -14.70
C SER A 102 11.17 26.54 -13.84
N ALA A 103 11.98 26.11 -12.87
CA ALA A 103 11.62 25.02 -11.97
C ALA A 103 10.51 25.39 -10.96
N LEU A 104 10.51 26.63 -10.46
CA LEU A 104 9.45 27.12 -9.57
C LEU A 104 8.11 27.20 -10.30
N ILE A 105 8.11 27.64 -11.57
CA ILE A 105 6.91 27.62 -12.43
C ILE A 105 6.41 26.19 -12.62
N ALA A 106 7.30 25.23 -12.89
CA ALA A 106 6.93 23.81 -13.03
C ALA A 106 6.36 23.22 -11.73
N ASN A 107 6.98 23.49 -10.57
CA ASN A 107 6.48 23.03 -9.27
C ASN A 107 5.12 23.65 -8.92
N LEU A 108 4.90 24.92 -9.27
CA LEU A 108 3.62 25.59 -9.09
C LEU A 108 2.55 25.00 -10.00
N ALA A 109 2.88 24.75 -11.27
CA ALA A 109 1.98 24.09 -12.21
C ALA A 109 1.59 22.68 -11.74
N LEU A 110 2.55 21.90 -11.21
CA LEU A 110 2.29 20.60 -10.61
C LEU A 110 1.33 20.71 -9.41
N SER A 111 1.60 21.63 -8.49
CA SER A 111 0.78 21.83 -7.30
C SER A 111 -0.65 22.23 -7.66
N LEU A 112 -0.80 23.16 -8.62
CA LEU A 112 -2.11 23.63 -9.09
C LEU A 112 -2.86 22.56 -9.89
N ASN A 113 -2.14 21.72 -10.63
CA ASN A 113 -2.71 20.61 -11.35
C ASN A 113 -3.27 19.54 -10.39
N MET A 114 -2.51 19.19 -9.36
CA MET A 114 -2.95 18.25 -8.33
C MET A 114 -4.07 18.84 -7.44
N ALA A 115 -4.13 20.16 -7.29
CA ALA A 115 -5.24 20.87 -6.65
C ALA A 115 -6.49 20.98 -7.54
N ARG A 116 -6.49 20.39 -8.75
CA ARG A 116 -7.55 20.50 -9.77
C ARG A 116 -7.89 21.95 -10.14
N ARG A 117 -6.94 22.87 -9.97
CA ARG A 117 -7.07 24.28 -10.37
C ARG A 117 -6.67 24.49 -11.83
N ILE A 118 -5.75 23.68 -12.35
CA ILE A 118 -5.30 23.68 -13.74
C ILE A 118 -5.55 22.30 -14.36
N ARG A 119 -6.12 22.28 -15.57
CA ARG A 119 -6.35 21.05 -16.34
C ARG A 119 -5.05 20.35 -16.71
N PHE A 120 -5.10 19.01 -16.77
CA PHE A 120 -3.95 18.17 -17.07
C PHE A 120 -3.29 18.50 -18.41
N GLU A 121 -4.08 18.77 -19.46
CA GLU A 121 -3.51 19.05 -20.79
C GLU A 121 -2.65 20.32 -20.82
N ILE A 122 -2.94 21.28 -19.94
CA ILE A 122 -2.20 22.54 -19.84
C ILE A 122 -1.00 22.38 -18.91
N ALA A 123 -1.17 21.67 -17.78
CA ALA A 123 -0.13 21.57 -16.77
C ALA A 123 1.03 20.66 -17.18
N GLN A 124 0.75 19.50 -17.78
CA GLN A 124 1.80 18.53 -18.15
C GLN A 124 2.93 19.11 -19.00
N PRO A 125 2.66 19.81 -20.13
CA PRO A 125 3.75 20.38 -20.92
C PRO A 125 4.54 21.43 -20.14
N ILE A 126 3.89 22.25 -19.31
CA ILE A 126 4.58 23.26 -18.47
C ILE A 126 5.54 22.58 -17.48
N ILE A 127 5.11 21.50 -16.84
CA ILE A 127 5.91 20.76 -15.85
C ILE A 127 7.12 20.11 -16.53
N VAL A 128 6.90 19.32 -17.58
CA VAL A 128 7.95 18.56 -18.27
C VAL A 128 8.95 19.50 -18.94
N ILE A 129 8.47 20.50 -19.69
CA ILE A 129 9.36 21.45 -20.38
C ILE A 129 10.10 22.31 -19.36
N GLY A 130 9.41 22.80 -18.32
CA GLY A 130 10.02 23.65 -17.29
C GLY A 130 11.17 22.95 -16.55
N TRP A 131 10.99 21.69 -16.13
CA TRP A 131 12.06 20.94 -15.47
C TRP A 131 13.18 20.51 -16.42
N TYR A 132 12.88 20.17 -17.69
CA TYR A 132 13.95 19.91 -18.66
C TYR A 132 14.77 21.16 -18.98
N ILE A 133 14.13 22.32 -19.14
CA ILE A 133 14.85 23.59 -19.31
C ILE A 133 15.74 23.85 -18.09
N SER A 134 15.20 23.71 -16.87
CA SER A 134 15.99 23.90 -15.64
C SER A 134 17.20 22.97 -15.58
N SER A 135 16.99 21.67 -15.82
CA SER A 135 18.06 20.67 -15.86
C SER A 135 19.09 20.97 -16.95
N ALA A 136 18.67 21.28 -18.17
CA ALA A 136 19.56 21.57 -19.29
C ALA A 136 20.40 22.83 -19.05
N LEU A 137 19.80 23.89 -18.49
CA LEU A 137 20.53 25.11 -18.13
C LEU A 137 21.57 24.83 -17.05
N LEU A 138 21.22 24.07 -15.99
CA LEU A 138 22.15 23.68 -14.94
C LEU A 138 23.30 22.82 -15.49
N ILE A 139 23.00 21.78 -16.26
CA ILE A 139 24.03 20.93 -16.89
C ILE A 139 24.93 21.77 -17.81
N GLY A 140 24.33 22.69 -18.57
CA GLY A 140 25.00 23.59 -19.48
C GLY A 140 25.97 24.56 -18.81
N ILE A 141 25.80 24.87 -17.52
CA ILE A 141 26.76 25.66 -16.74
C ILE A 141 27.71 24.79 -15.89
N LEU A 142 27.24 23.64 -15.38
CA LEU A 142 28.04 22.72 -14.55
C LEU A 142 29.16 22.06 -15.36
N ILE A 143 28.87 21.55 -16.57
CA ILE A 143 29.87 20.87 -17.40
C ILE A 143 31.03 21.81 -17.76
N PRO A 144 30.80 23.00 -18.34
CA PRO A 144 31.91 23.91 -18.66
C PRO A 144 32.70 24.32 -17.42
N PHE A 145 32.01 24.54 -16.29
CA PHE A 145 32.67 24.92 -15.05
C PHE A 145 33.53 23.80 -14.47
N GLY A 146 33.08 22.54 -14.59
CA GLY A 146 33.87 21.35 -14.26
C GLY A 146 35.11 21.19 -15.15
N VAL A 147 34.99 21.48 -16.44
CA VAL A 147 36.14 21.47 -17.37
C VAL A 147 37.11 22.61 -17.05
N LEU A 148 36.60 23.81 -16.73
CA LEU A 148 37.42 24.96 -16.39
C LEU A 148 38.27 24.72 -15.12
N MET A 149 37.82 23.89 -14.19
CA MET A 149 38.59 23.56 -12.99
C MET A 149 39.90 22.81 -13.27
N TYR A 150 40.05 22.12 -14.41
CA TYR A 150 41.31 21.47 -14.79
C TYR A 150 42.37 22.44 -15.34
N LYS A 151 42.03 23.73 -15.51
CA LYS A 151 43.01 24.73 -15.94
C LYS A 151 44.05 24.99 -14.84
N PRO A 152 45.32 25.23 -15.20
CA PRO A 152 46.39 25.51 -14.23
C PRO A 152 46.13 26.75 -13.35
N GLU A 153 45.30 27.69 -13.80
CA GLU A 153 44.85 28.85 -13.01
C GLU A 153 43.98 28.49 -11.80
N ASN A 154 43.42 27.28 -11.77
CA ASN A 154 42.59 26.75 -10.69
C ASN A 154 43.33 25.70 -9.84
N ASP A 155 44.65 25.56 -10.01
CA ASP A 155 45.44 24.63 -9.21
C ASP A 155 45.36 25.02 -7.72
N GLY A 156 45.04 24.05 -6.86
CA GLY A 156 44.77 24.26 -5.43
C GLY A 156 43.35 24.75 -5.05
N ARG A 157 42.44 24.95 -6.03
CA ARG A 157 41.03 25.30 -5.75
C ARG A 157 40.18 24.04 -5.62
N ILE A 158 39.12 24.11 -4.80
CA ILE A 158 38.12 23.03 -4.67
C ILE A 158 36.73 23.50 -5.06
N TYR A 159 35.86 22.53 -5.36
CA TYR A 159 34.43 22.77 -5.47
C TYR A 159 33.81 23.08 -4.10
N SER A 160 32.99 24.12 -4.06
CA SER A 160 32.16 24.41 -2.89
C SER A 160 30.93 23.50 -2.83
N GLN A 161 30.26 23.51 -1.69
CA GLN A 161 28.98 22.79 -1.49
C GLN A 161 27.91 23.21 -2.52
N SER A 162 27.90 24.47 -2.98
CA SER A 162 26.92 24.97 -3.96
C SER A 162 26.99 24.24 -5.30
N TYR A 163 28.19 23.89 -5.76
CA TYR A 163 28.36 23.15 -7.03
C TYR A 163 27.70 21.76 -6.96
N TYR A 164 27.88 21.06 -5.84
CA TYR A 164 27.28 19.73 -5.64
C TYR A 164 25.76 19.79 -5.51
N HIS A 165 25.22 20.77 -4.77
CA HIS A 165 23.76 20.98 -4.73
C HIS A 165 23.18 21.30 -6.12
N GLY A 166 23.87 22.10 -6.95
CA GLY A 166 23.46 22.33 -8.34
C GLY A 166 23.45 21.04 -9.17
N THR A 167 24.43 20.16 -8.95
CA THR A 167 24.52 18.86 -9.62
C THR A 167 23.37 17.94 -9.21
N PHE A 168 23.05 17.87 -7.91
CA PHE A 168 21.91 17.10 -7.42
C PHE A 168 20.58 17.64 -7.97
N ALA A 169 20.38 18.96 -7.97
CA ALA A 169 19.19 19.58 -8.54
C ALA A 169 19.01 19.21 -10.01
N ALA A 170 20.07 19.34 -10.83
CA ALA A 170 20.05 19.02 -12.25
C ALA A 170 19.67 17.56 -12.51
N GLY A 171 20.24 16.63 -11.74
CA GLY A 171 19.96 15.20 -11.84
C GLY A 171 18.53 14.86 -11.42
N ILE A 172 18.05 15.42 -10.30
CA ILE A 172 16.67 15.18 -9.84
C ILE A 172 15.67 15.73 -10.87
N TYR A 173 15.85 16.96 -11.37
CA TYR A 173 14.98 17.54 -12.40
C TYR A 173 14.91 16.68 -13.66
N PHE A 174 16.04 16.15 -14.10
CA PHE A 174 16.09 15.25 -15.26
C PHE A 174 15.28 13.98 -15.02
N ILE A 175 15.47 13.34 -13.86
CA ILE A 175 14.78 12.10 -13.50
C ILE A 175 13.27 12.34 -13.38
N ILE A 176 12.84 13.34 -12.60
CA ILE A 176 11.40 13.60 -12.40
C ILE A 176 10.73 14.08 -13.69
N SER A 177 11.42 14.85 -14.53
CA SER A 177 10.89 15.26 -15.84
C SER A 177 10.72 14.06 -16.78
N SER A 178 11.67 13.12 -16.77
CA SER A 178 11.56 11.86 -17.53
C SER A 178 10.39 11.01 -17.07
N LEU A 179 10.19 10.88 -15.75
CA LEU A 179 9.05 10.17 -15.17
C LEU A 179 7.71 10.82 -15.58
N MET A 180 7.62 12.15 -15.48
CA MET A 180 6.42 12.88 -15.89
C MET A 180 6.18 12.85 -17.40
N ALA A 181 7.22 12.79 -18.23
CA ALA A 181 7.10 12.61 -19.67
C ALA A 181 6.47 11.25 -20.01
N VAL A 182 6.86 10.18 -19.30
CA VAL A 182 6.21 8.86 -19.43
C VAL A 182 4.74 8.94 -19.00
N THR A 183 4.44 9.63 -17.90
CA THR A 183 3.06 9.83 -17.43
C THR A 183 2.21 10.58 -18.46
N GLY A 184 2.74 11.67 -19.03
CA GLY A 184 2.05 12.44 -20.07
C GLY A 184 1.86 11.64 -21.35
N TYR A 185 2.85 10.85 -21.76
CA TYR A 185 2.76 9.98 -22.93
C TYR A 185 1.69 8.88 -22.78
N GLY A 186 1.63 8.22 -21.62
CA GLY A 186 0.60 7.21 -21.35
C GLY A 186 -0.81 7.77 -21.34
N ALA A 187 -0.99 8.98 -20.80
CA ALA A 187 -2.27 9.70 -20.80
C ALA A 187 -2.68 10.16 -22.21
N TRP A 188 -1.71 10.51 -23.07
CA TRP A 188 -1.98 10.87 -24.47
C TRP A 188 -2.39 9.67 -25.32
N ARG A 189 -1.87 8.48 -25.01
CA ARG A 189 -2.25 7.21 -25.63
C ARG A 189 -3.52 6.58 -25.02
N ASP A 190 -4.28 7.33 -24.21
CA ASP A 190 -5.53 6.92 -23.57
C ASP A 190 -5.46 5.59 -22.77
N HIS A 191 -4.30 5.31 -22.15
CA HIS A 191 -4.15 4.12 -21.29
C HIS A 191 -4.77 4.31 -19.89
N TYR A 192 -5.01 5.55 -19.49
CA TYR A 192 -5.67 5.93 -18.23
C TYR A 192 -6.24 7.34 -18.36
N SER A 193 -7.19 7.67 -17.48
CA SER A 193 -7.84 8.98 -17.49
C SER A 193 -6.84 10.12 -17.29
N ARG A 194 -7.10 11.24 -17.97
CA ARG A 194 -6.27 12.46 -17.89
C ARG A 194 -6.52 13.25 -16.60
N GLU A 195 -7.23 12.68 -15.64
CA GLU A 195 -7.48 13.28 -14.33
C GLU A 195 -6.64 12.58 -13.27
N TYR A 196 -5.76 13.32 -12.60
CA TYR A 196 -5.08 12.80 -11.41
C TYR A 196 -6.09 12.64 -10.27
N ASN A 197 -6.59 11.43 -10.07
CA ASN A 197 -7.31 11.03 -8.86
C ASN A 197 -6.32 10.69 -7.74
N LEU A 198 -5.49 11.67 -7.37
CA LEU A 198 -4.59 11.52 -6.23
C LEU A 198 -5.40 11.52 -4.93
N THR A 199 -5.08 10.58 -4.05
CA THR A 199 -5.70 10.48 -2.72
C THR A 199 -5.35 11.71 -1.90
N THR A 200 -6.18 12.03 -0.91
CA THR A 200 -5.91 13.14 0.02
C THR A 200 -4.53 12.98 0.67
N SER A 201 -4.15 11.75 1.04
CA SER A 201 -2.84 11.38 1.60
C SER A 201 -1.68 11.78 0.68
N GLN A 202 -1.81 11.63 -0.64
CA GLN A 202 -0.78 11.99 -1.62
C GLN A 202 -0.60 13.51 -1.74
N ARG A 203 -1.70 14.26 -1.76
CA ARG A 203 -1.65 15.74 -1.85
C ARG A 203 -1.09 16.35 -0.57
N THR A 204 -1.47 15.79 0.58
CA THR A 204 -0.94 16.17 1.88
C THR A 204 0.55 15.92 1.98
N LEU A 205 1.05 14.76 1.52
CA LEU A 205 2.49 14.48 1.51
C LEU A 205 3.27 15.53 0.71
N MET A 206 2.81 15.89 -0.49
CA MET A 206 3.44 16.93 -1.30
C MET A 206 3.50 18.27 -0.56
N LEU A 207 2.38 18.74 -0.01
CA LEU A 207 2.36 20.01 0.74
C LEU A 207 3.28 19.97 1.96
N GLN A 208 3.32 18.86 2.68
CA GLN A 208 4.23 18.66 3.81
C GLN A 208 5.69 18.74 3.37
N THR A 209 6.06 18.14 2.23
CA THR A 209 7.44 18.25 1.70
C THR A 209 7.81 19.69 1.34
N ILE A 210 6.90 20.46 0.73
CA ILE A 210 7.14 21.88 0.43
C ILE A 210 7.37 22.67 1.71
N ILE A 211 6.48 22.48 2.70
CA ILE A 211 6.58 23.15 4.01
C ILE A 211 7.90 22.78 4.71
N PHE A 212 8.30 21.51 4.66
CA PHE A 212 9.54 21.03 5.24
C PHE A 212 10.77 21.70 4.61
N PHE A 213 10.87 21.78 3.29
CA PHE A 213 12.02 22.46 2.65
C PHE A 213 12.04 23.96 2.89
N ILE A 214 10.88 24.62 2.95
CA ILE A 214 10.79 26.03 3.36
C ILE A 214 11.31 26.19 4.80
N TYR A 215 10.91 25.29 5.69
CA TYR A 215 11.33 25.30 7.09
C TYR A 215 12.83 25.04 7.26
N LEU A 216 13.37 24.07 6.50
CA LEU A 216 14.79 23.73 6.46
C LEU A 216 15.64 24.91 5.97
N LEU A 217 15.32 25.48 4.80
CA LEU A 217 16.05 26.61 4.23
C LEU A 217 15.89 27.89 5.06
N GLY A 218 14.69 28.14 5.58
CA GLY A 218 14.40 29.28 6.45
C GLY A 218 15.20 29.22 7.75
N GLY A 219 15.22 28.05 8.40
CA GLY A 219 16.05 27.81 9.59
C GLY A 219 17.53 28.01 9.31
N ALA A 220 18.05 27.41 8.23
CA ALA A 220 19.43 27.59 7.79
C ALA A 220 19.78 29.07 7.58
N ALA A 221 18.90 29.85 6.93
CA ALA A 221 19.12 31.28 6.70
C ALA A 221 19.17 32.10 7.99
N VAL A 222 18.29 31.79 8.95
CA VAL A 222 18.24 32.44 10.27
C VAL A 222 19.53 32.14 11.06
N TYR A 223 19.92 30.86 11.15
CA TYR A 223 21.12 30.46 11.89
C TYR A 223 22.43 30.90 11.23
N ALA A 224 22.49 30.93 9.90
CA ALA A 224 23.64 31.49 9.18
C ALA A 224 23.91 32.95 9.59
N ARG A 225 22.86 33.74 9.86
CA ARG A 225 23.02 35.14 10.31
C ARG A 225 23.28 35.27 11.80
N ILE A 226 22.69 34.42 12.63
CA ILE A 226 22.86 34.52 14.09
C ILE A 226 24.24 34.01 14.52
N GLU A 227 24.64 32.85 14.02
CA GLU A 227 25.88 32.17 14.41
C GLU A 227 27.06 32.51 13.48
N GLN A 228 26.84 33.37 12.47
CA GLN A 228 27.84 33.76 11.46
C GLN A 228 28.43 32.57 10.69
N TRP A 229 27.63 31.52 10.51
CA TRP A 229 28.01 30.37 9.70
C TRP A 229 27.80 30.66 8.22
N ARG A 230 28.56 29.95 7.37
CA ARG A 230 28.23 29.85 5.95
C ARG A 230 26.82 29.29 5.81
N PHE A 231 26.04 29.82 4.87
CA PHE A 231 24.66 29.37 4.67
C PHE A 231 24.54 27.85 4.47
N LEU A 232 25.45 27.24 3.71
CA LEU A 232 25.41 25.80 3.47
C LEU A 232 25.91 24.95 4.65
N ASP A 233 26.80 25.49 5.49
CA ASP A 233 27.14 24.84 6.76
C ASP A 233 25.97 24.93 7.76
N ALA A 234 25.24 26.06 7.77
CA ALA A 234 24.00 26.21 8.54
C ALA A 234 22.88 25.31 8.01
N LEU A 235 22.83 25.04 6.70
CA LEU A 235 21.91 24.08 6.10
C LEU A 235 22.24 22.65 6.52
N TYR A 236 23.51 22.27 6.48
CA TYR A 236 23.99 20.99 6.98
C TYR A 236 23.62 20.80 8.46
N TRP A 237 23.83 21.84 9.28
CA TRP A 237 23.39 21.86 10.68
C TRP A 237 21.87 21.71 10.84
N ALA A 238 21.11 22.49 10.09
CA ALA A 238 19.65 22.46 10.13
C ALA A 238 19.13 21.07 9.77
N ASP A 239 19.67 20.45 8.73
CA ASP A 239 19.29 19.12 8.26
C ASP A 239 19.43 18.05 9.34
N TYR A 240 20.62 17.88 9.93
CA TYR A 240 20.79 16.85 10.97
C TYR A 240 20.06 17.17 12.28
N THR A 241 19.73 18.46 12.51
CA THR A 241 18.92 18.87 13.66
C THR A 241 17.45 18.50 13.45
N LEU A 242 16.90 18.79 12.26
CA LEU A 242 15.52 18.46 11.91
C LEU A 242 15.29 16.94 11.79
N LEU A 243 16.29 16.22 11.28
CA LEU A 243 16.28 14.76 11.16
C LEU A 243 16.66 14.03 12.45
N THR A 244 16.81 14.75 13.56
CA THR A 244 17.14 14.21 14.90
C THR A 244 18.40 13.36 14.94
N ILE A 245 19.34 13.58 14.04
CA ILE A 245 20.62 12.86 13.99
C ILE A 245 21.57 13.44 15.04
N GLY A 246 21.75 14.76 15.05
CA GLY A 246 22.51 15.45 16.11
C GLY A 246 24.03 15.24 16.09
N VAL A 247 24.68 15.23 14.93
CA VAL A 247 26.16 15.04 14.79
C VAL A 247 26.98 15.97 15.69
N GLY A 248 26.49 17.18 15.96
CA GLY A 248 27.04 18.04 17.02
C GLY A 248 28.33 18.81 16.67
N ASN A 249 28.86 18.68 15.46
CA ASN A 249 30.03 19.45 15.02
C ASN A 249 29.72 20.94 14.81
N PHE A 250 28.49 21.27 14.43
CA PHE A 250 27.93 22.62 14.53
C PHE A 250 26.88 22.66 15.65
N ALA A 251 26.92 23.69 16.48
CA ALA A 251 25.92 23.87 17.53
C ALA A 251 25.76 25.35 17.86
N PRO A 252 24.53 25.85 18.07
CA PRO A 252 24.32 27.25 18.43
C PRO A 252 25.05 27.61 19.72
N THR A 253 25.92 28.60 19.62
CA THR A 253 26.71 29.11 20.75
C THR A 253 26.08 30.35 21.35
N THR A 254 25.34 31.12 20.54
CA THR A 254 24.70 32.35 21.00
C THR A 254 23.47 32.07 21.87
N HIS A 255 23.19 32.95 22.83
CA HIS A 255 21.99 32.84 23.67
C HIS A 255 20.70 32.86 22.83
N LEU A 256 20.66 33.70 21.80
CA LEU A 256 19.51 33.80 20.91
C LEU A 256 19.37 32.53 20.05
N GLY A 257 20.47 32.00 19.49
CA GLY A 257 20.45 30.75 18.72
C GLY A 257 20.01 29.54 19.55
N ARG A 258 20.45 29.45 20.80
CA ARG A 258 19.99 28.42 21.75
C ARG A 258 18.53 28.59 22.14
N GLY A 259 18.06 29.83 22.33
CA GLY A 259 16.65 30.12 22.62
C GLY A 259 15.71 29.76 21.45
N LEU A 260 16.12 30.06 20.22
CA LEU A 260 15.35 29.70 19.01
C LEU A 260 15.39 28.21 18.69
N LEU A 261 16.36 27.46 19.22
CA LEU A 261 16.51 26.03 18.96
C LEU A 261 15.31 25.24 19.49
N PHE A 262 14.75 25.62 20.64
CA PHE A 262 13.61 24.91 21.24
C PHE A 262 12.39 24.88 20.31
N PRO A 263 11.82 26.02 19.87
CA PRO A 263 10.70 25.99 18.93
C PRO A 263 11.09 25.47 17.55
N TYR A 264 12.35 25.66 17.12
CA TYR A 264 12.82 25.18 15.81
C TYR A 264 12.86 23.65 15.73
N ALA A 265 13.47 23.00 16.73
CA ALA A 265 13.55 21.55 16.79
C ALA A 265 12.16 20.91 16.92
N VAL A 266 11.29 21.45 17.79
CA VAL A 266 9.93 20.93 17.98
C VAL A 266 9.10 21.03 16.68
N GLY A 267 9.10 22.20 16.03
CA GLY A 267 8.38 22.37 14.77
C GLY A 267 8.89 21.43 13.67
N GLY A 268 10.21 21.29 13.57
CA GLY A 268 10.86 20.35 12.67
C GLY A 268 10.46 18.90 12.86
N ILE A 269 10.55 18.40 14.10
CA ILE A 269 10.21 17.02 14.46
C ILE A 269 8.74 16.74 14.17
N ILE A 270 7.84 17.69 14.44
CA ILE A 270 6.41 17.56 14.10
C ILE A 270 6.23 17.41 12.58
N ILE A 271 6.85 18.28 11.78
CA ILE A 271 6.74 18.22 10.32
C ILE A 271 7.30 16.89 9.80
N LEU A 272 8.44 16.44 10.32
CA LEU A 272 9.05 15.16 9.96
C LEU A 272 8.14 13.98 10.31
N GLY A 273 7.56 13.97 11.52
CA GLY A 273 6.62 12.93 11.97
C GLY A 273 5.36 12.88 11.10
N LEU A 274 4.86 14.03 10.64
CA LEU A 274 3.73 14.11 9.71
C LEU A 274 4.08 13.55 8.32
N ILE A 275 5.28 13.84 7.81
CA ILE A 275 5.77 13.28 6.54
C ILE A 275 5.88 11.76 6.66
N ILE A 276 6.51 11.26 7.72
CA ILE A 276 6.67 9.83 7.99
C ILE A 276 5.31 9.14 8.07
N SER A 277 4.35 9.72 8.81
CA SER A 277 3.00 9.19 8.94
C SER A 277 2.29 9.14 7.58
N SER A 278 2.41 10.18 6.77
CA SER A 278 1.83 10.22 5.42
C SER A 278 2.47 9.18 4.50
N ILE A 279 3.80 9.01 4.54
CA ILE A 279 4.50 7.95 3.79
C ILE A 279 4.01 6.57 4.22
N ARG A 280 3.89 6.31 5.53
CA ARG A 280 3.34 5.05 6.05
C ARG A 280 1.93 4.81 5.53
N THR A 281 1.06 5.81 5.60
CA THR A 281 -0.33 5.71 5.10
C THR A 281 -0.36 5.40 3.61
N LEU A 282 0.51 6.01 2.80
CA LEU A 282 0.61 5.69 1.37
C LEU A 282 1.10 4.27 1.10
N MET A 283 2.07 3.79 1.87
CA MET A 283 2.54 2.40 1.76
C MET A 283 1.47 1.41 2.20
N LEU A 284 0.70 1.72 3.24
CA LEU A 284 -0.40 0.88 3.71
C LEU A 284 -1.60 0.87 2.76
N GLU A 285 -2.01 2.03 2.24
CA GLU A 285 -3.13 2.17 1.31
C GLU A 285 -2.85 1.43 -0.02
N LYS A 286 -1.69 1.65 -0.65
CA LYS A 286 -1.42 1.14 -2.02
C LYS A 286 -0.52 -0.09 -2.07
N GLY A 287 0.37 -0.27 -1.10
CA GLY A 287 1.31 -1.40 -1.04
C GLY A 287 0.65 -2.72 -0.65
N ARG A 288 -0.23 -2.71 0.39
CA ARG A 288 -0.94 -3.92 0.84
C ARG A 288 -1.96 -4.43 -0.17
N GLN A 289 -2.70 -3.52 -0.80
CA GLN A 289 -3.79 -3.89 -1.70
C GLN A 289 -3.25 -4.48 -3.01
N LYS A 290 -2.20 -3.87 -3.58
CA LYS A 290 -1.77 -4.22 -4.93
C LYS A 290 -0.76 -5.37 -5.02
N ILE A 291 0.17 -5.44 -4.06
CA ILE A 291 1.07 -6.61 -3.94
C ILE A 291 0.24 -7.82 -3.50
N GLY A 292 -0.76 -7.59 -2.63
CA GLY A 292 -1.84 -8.50 -2.25
C GLY A 292 -2.40 -9.29 -3.43
N ASP A 293 -3.11 -8.58 -4.31
CA ASP A 293 -3.78 -9.17 -5.48
C ASP A 293 -2.84 -9.94 -6.42
N ILE A 294 -1.59 -9.47 -6.57
CA ILE A 294 -0.60 -10.11 -7.46
C ILE A 294 -0.09 -11.43 -6.86
N LEU A 295 0.33 -11.47 -5.59
CA LEU A 295 0.74 -12.78 -5.04
C LEU A 295 -0.46 -13.67 -4.74
N THR A 296 -1.62 -13.18 -4.31
CA THR A 296 -2.77 -14.08 -4.09
C THR A 296 -3.11 -14.84 -5.37
N THR A 297 -3.05 -14.18 -6.53
CA THR A 297 -3.24 -14.83 -7.84
C THR A 297 -2.13 -15.84 -8.17
N HIS A 298 -0.86 -15.49 -7.93
CA HIS A 298 0.25 -16.40 -8.21
C HIS A 298 0.30 -17.60 -7.25
N THR A 299 0.10 -17.34 -5.96
CA THR A 299 0.05 -18.34 -4.88
C THR A 299 -1.17 -19.24 -5.04
N HIS A 300 -2.33 -18.70 -5.44
CA HIS A 300 -3.51 -19.50 -5.81
C HIS A 300 -3.21 -20.45 -6.96
N LYS A 301 -2.69 -19.96 -8.08
CA LYS A 301 -2.36 -20.82 -9.23
C LYS A 301 -1.35 -21.92 -8.89
N PHE A 302 -0.32 -21.57 -8.10
CA PHE A 302 0.69 -22.53 -7.68
C PHE A 302 0.09 -23.60 -6.75
N LEU A 303 -0.68 -23.19 -5.73
CA LEU A 303 -1.23 -24.11 -4.74
C LEU A 303 -2.37 -24.95 -5.29
N VAL A 304 -3.23 -24.43 -6.17
CA VAL A 304 -4.25 -25.22 -6.87
C VAL A 304 -3.57 -26.27 -7.74
N LYS A 305 -2.57 -25.89 -8.54
CA LYS A 305 -1.82 -26.84 -9.37
C LYS A 305 -1.13 -27.93 -8.54
N GLU A 306 -0.60 -27.57 -7.38
CA GLU A 306 0.07 -28.51 -6.48
C GLU A 306 -0.93 -29.39 -5.69
N ALA A 307 -2.12 -28.88 -5.34
CA ALA A 307 -3.16 -29.63 -4.63
C ALA A 307 -3.81 -30.72 -5.51
N PHE A 308 -3.79 -30.53 -6.84
CA PHE A 308 -4.17 -31.53 -7.84
C PHE A 308 -2.99 -32.41 -8.31
N SER A 309 -1.76 -32.13 -7.85
CA SER A 309 -0.56 -32.92 -8.18
C SER A 309 -0.34 -34.02 -7.13
N ASN A 310 -0.24 -35.27 -7.58
CA ASN A 310 0.00 -36.45 -6.73
C ASN A 310 1.47 -36.56 -6.24
N HIS A 311 2.33 -35.61 -6.60
CA HIS A 311 3.69 -35.45 -6.10
C HIS A 311 3.78 -34.11 -5.39
N SER A 312 3.77 -34.04 -4.05
CA SER A 312 4.06 -32.75 -3.41
C SER A 312 4.78 -32.85 -2.06
N ARG A 313 5.79 -31.98 -1.91
CA ARG A 313 6.49 -31.65 -0.65
C ARG A 313 5.59 -30.94 0.37
N LEU A 314 4.34 -30.64 0.00
CA LEU A 314 3.38 -29.82 0.73
C LEU A 314 2.14 -30.61 1.20
N GLN A 315 2.13 -31.94 1.08
CA GLN A 315 1.04 -32.83 1.54
C GLN A 315 0.61 -32.60 3.01
N GLY A 316 1.51 -32.08 3.86
CA GLY A 316 1.18 -31.73 5.25
C GLY A 316 0.48 -30.38 5.44
N ILE A 317 0.42 -29.54 4.40
CA ILE A 317 -0.04 -28.14 4.51
C ILE A 317 -1.37 -27.91 3.79
N VAL A 318 -1.62 -28.60 2.66
CA VAL A 318 -2.87 -28.47 1.89
C VAL A 318 -3.46 -29.86 1.65
N PRO A 319 -4.76 -30.10 1.93
CA PRO A 319 -5.38 -31.40 1.69
C PRO A 319 -5.37 -31.73 0.19
N PRO A 320 -5.08 -33.00 -0.20
CA PRO A 320 -5.13 -33.41 -1.60
C PRO A 320 -6.58 -33.32 -2.11
N LEU A 321 -6.76 -32.69 -3.28
CA LEU A 321 -8.06 -32.40 -3.91
C LEU A 321 -8.30 -33.25 -5.17
N ASP A 322 -7.60 -34.38 -5.33
CA ASP A 322 -7.69 -35.21 -6.54
C ASP A 322 -9.10 -35.81 -6.77
N ASP A 323 -9.68 -35.46 -7.93
CA ASP A 323 -11.03 -35.80 -8.37
C ASP A 323 -11.21 -37.32 -8.63
N GLN A 324 -10.12 -38.03 -8.92
CA GLN A 324 -10.16 -39.49 -9.11
C GLN A 324 -10.41 -40.23 -7.78
N THR A 325 -9.70 -39.85 -6.71
CA THR A 325 -9.94 -40.38 -5.36
C THR A 325 -11.31 -40.03 -4.79
N ALA A 326 -11.89 -38.87 -5.14
CA ALA A 326 -13.20 -38.45 -4.64
C ALA A 326 -14.34 -39.32 -5.19
N LYS A 327 -14.26 -39.69 -6.48
CA LYS A 327 -15.23 -40.56 -7.14
C LYS A 327 -15.10 -42.03 -6.71
N ASP A 328 -13.89 -42.51 -6.47
CA ASP A 328 -13.64 -43.88 -6.00
C ASP A 328 -14.07 -44.10 -4.53
N GLU A 329 -14.11 -43.05 -3.71
CA GLU A 329 -14.53 -43.13 -2.30
C GLU A 329 -16.04 -42.91 -2.06
N GLY A 330 -16.84 -42.57 -3.08
CA GLY A 330 -18.29 -42.31 -2.91
C GLY A 330 -18.58 -41.12 -1.98
N ARG A 331 -17.70 -40.11 -1.98
CA ARG A 331 -17.72 -38.99 -1.03
C ARG A 331 -18.91 -38.05 -1.32
N SER A 332 -19.56 -37.53 -0.27
CA SER A 332 -20.69 -36.59 -0.42
C SER A 332 -20.20 -35.21 -0.88
N ASP A 333 -20.92 -34.58 -1.81
CA ASP A 333 -20.64 -33.22 -2.33
C ASP A 333 -20.39 -32.17 -1.22
N ARG A 334 -21.06 -32.31 -0.07
CA ARG A 334 -20.87 -31.45 1.10
C ARG A 334 -19.46 -31.53 1.69
N GLU A 335 -18.87 -32.72 1.71
CA GLU A 335 -17.52 -32.93 2.22
C GLU A 335 -16.45 -32.41 1.27
N GLN A 336 -16.71 -32.49 -0.05
CA GLN A 336 -15.83 -31.94 -1.07
C GLN A 336 -15.74 -30.41 -0.95
N ARG A 337 -16.89 -29.72 -0.94
CA ARG A 337 -16.95 -28.25 -0.76
C ARG A 337 -16.29 -27.79 0.55
N LYS A 338 -16.41 -28.57 1.64
CA LYS A 338 -15.73 -28.28 2.92
C LYS A 338 -14.21 -28.33 2.81
N ARG A 339 -13.65 -29.32 2.10
CA ARG A 339 -12.20 -29.44 1.91
C ARG A 339 -11.65 -28.33 1.03
N GLU A 340 -12.36 -27.98 -0.03
CA GLU A 340 -12.01 -26.86 -0.90
C GLU A 340 -11.97 -25.54 -0.13
N PHE A 341 -12.97 -25.30 0.73
CA PHE A 341 -13.00 -24.14 1.63
C PHE A 341 -11.77 -24.09 2.56
N ILE A 342 -11.44 -25.20 3.22
CA ILE A 342 -10.30 -25.28 4.15
C ILE A 342 -8.98 -25.04 3.38
N ALA A 343 -8.81 -25.68 2.22
CA ALA A 343 -7.64 -25.49 1.37
C ALA A 343 -7.48 -24.02 0.97
N MET A 344 -8.56 -23.37 0.56
CA MET A 344 -8.55 -21.96 0.17
C MET A 344 -8.24 -21.01 1.32
N ARG A 345 -8.68 -21.35 2.53
CA ARG A 345 -8.35 -20.56 3.72
C ARG A 345 -6.87 -20.67 4.09
N GLN A 346 -6.30 -21.86 4.00
CA GLN A 346 -4.86 -22.07 4.19
C GLN A 346 -4.03 -21.33 3.13
N VAL A 347 -4.47 -21.36 1.87
CA VAL A 347 -3.87 -20.60 0.76
C VAL A 347 -3.88 -19.10 1.06
N ARG A 348 -5.03 -18.56 1.49
CA ARG A 348 -5.16 -17.13 1.84
C ARG A 348 -4.24 -16.74 2.98
N GLN A 349 -4.15 -17.56 4.04
CA GLN A 349 -3.26 -17.30 5.17
C GLN A 349 -1.79 -17.32 4.76
N LEU A 350 -1.36 -18.33 3.99
CA LEU A 350 -0.02 -18.42 3.43
C LEU A 350 0.34 -17.20 2.57
N ALA A 351 -0.58 -16.76 1.71
CA ALA A 351 -0.40 -15.56 0.91
C ALA A 351 -0.21 -14.32 1.80
N THR A 352 -1.05 -14.11 2.82
CA THR A 352 -0.91 -12.95 3.73
C THR A 352 0.41 -12.94 4.51
N ILE A 353 0.92 -14.09 4.92
CA ILE A 353 2.23 -14.21 5.58
C ILE A 353 3.35 -13.91 4.59
N GLN A 354 3.31 -14.51 3.40
CA GLN A 354 4.28 -14.23 2.33
C GLN A 354 4.31 -12.74 1.98
N HIS A 355 3.16 -12.06 1.94
CA HIS A 355 3.10 -10.61 1.72
C HIS A 355 3.83 -9.81 2.79
N LYS A 356 3.62 -10.14 4.07
CA LYS A 356 4.30 -9.44 5.18
C LYS A 356 5.80 -9.63 5.11
N TRP A 357 6.26 -10.85 4.88
CA TRP A 357 7.68 -11.17 4.72
C TRP A 357 8.30 -10.53 3.49
N LEU A 358 7.61 -10.54 2.34
CA LEU A 358 8.08 -9.87 1.14
C LEU A 358 8.18 -8.36 1.33
N SER A 359 7.18 -7.74 1.98
CA SER A 359 7.22 -6.32 2.31
C SER A 359 8.37 -6.00 3.27
N LEU A 360 8.61 -6.83 4.28
CA LEU A 360 9.73 -6.67 5.20
C LEU A 360 11.07 -6.82 4.48
N LEU A 361 11.21 -7.82 3.61
CA LEU A 361 12.41 -8.03 2.80
C LEU A 361 12.66 -6.84 1.87
N MET A 362 11.64 -6.33 1.19
CA MET A 362 11.73 -5.15 0.33
C MET A 362 12.17 -3.91 1.12
N SER A 363 11.55 -3.62 2.27
CA SER A 363 11.96 -2.52 3.13
C SER A 363 13.39 -2.69 3.67
N PHE A 364 13.79 -3.91 4.03
CA PHE A 364 15.13 -4.22 4.51
C PHE A 364 16.19 -4.06 3.41
N THR A 365 15.91 -4.52 2.20
CA THR A 365 16.81 -4.35 1.05
C THR A 365 16.97 -2.87 0.68
N LEU A 366 15.89 -2.07 0.72
CA LEU A 366 15.97 -0.62 0.51
C LEU A 366 16.83 0.07 1.58
N TRP A 367 16.66 -0.31 2.85
CA TRP A 367 17.45 0.22 3.95
C TRP A 367 18.94 -0.18 3.82
N MET A 368 19.22 -1.45 3.53
CA MET A 368 20.58 -1.95 3.30
C MET A 368 21.27 -1.26 2.12
N THR A 369 20.57 -1.05 1.01
CA THR A 369 21.12 -0.35 -0.14
C THR A 369 21.45 1.11 0.18
N MET A 370 20.57 1.83 0.88
CA MET A 370 20.85 3.20 1.34
C MET A 370 22.08 3.26 2.26
N TRP A 371 22.23 2.30 3.16
CA TRP A 371 23.38 2.23 4.06
C TRP A 371 24.70 1.97 3.30
N LEU A 372 24.74 0.95 2.45
CA LEU A 372 25.96 0.55 1.73
C LEU A 372 26.38 1.60 0.70
N ILE A 373 25.42 2.18 -0.05
CA ILE A 373 25.69 3.26 -1.00
C ILE A 373 26.22 4.49 -0.28
N GLY A 374 25.61 4.84 0.86
CA GLY A 374 26.10 5.93 1.73
C GLY A 374 27.55 5.70 2.16
N GLY A 375 27.87 4.50 2.66
CA GLY A 375 29.22 4.13 3.08
C GLY A 375 30.26 4.24 1.96
N VAL A 376 29.94 3.79 0.75
CA VAL A 376 30.85 3.90 -0.42
C VAL A 376 31.11 5.36 -0.79
N ILE A 377 30.07 6.20 -0.81
CA ILE A 377 30.20 7.60 -1.23
C ILE A 377 30.97 8.39 -0.17
N PHE A 378 30.68 8.20 1.13
CA PHE A 378 31.43 8.86 2.20
C PHE A 378 32.91 8.44 2.24
N TRP A 379 33.19 7.16 2.00
CA TRP A 379 34.56 6.68 1.86
C TRP A 379 35.28 7.39 0.71
N ARG A 380 34.60 7.60 -0.42
CA ARG A 380 35.21 8.26 -1.58
C ARG A 380 35.32 9.77 -1.42
N SER A 381 34.37 10.43 -0.74
CA SER A 381 34.37 11.88 -0.55
C SER A 381 35.36 12.34 0.51
N GLU A 382 35.56 11.55 1.57
CA GLU A 382 36.48 11.86 2.68
C GLU A 382 37.85 11.17 2.51
N SER A 383 38.27 10.88 1.27
CA SER A 383 39.58 10.29 0.98
C SER A 383 40.74 11.17 1.48
N ASP A 384 40.55 12.49 1.42
CA ASP A 384 41.56 13.47 1.85
C ASP A 384 41.72 13.47 3.38
N ALA A 385 40.65 13.13 4.10
CA ALA A 385 40.64 12.94 5.56
C ALA A 385 41.05 11.52 6.00
N GLN A 386 41.51 10.67 5.06
CA GLN A 386 41.99 9.30 5.31
C GLN A 386 40.97 8.38 6.00
N TRP A 387 39.67 8.53 5.70
CA TRP A 387 38.66 7.62 6.22
C TRP A 387 38.85 6.20 5.67
N SER A 388 38.87 5.21 6.56
CA SER A 388 38.72 3.81 6.16
C SER A 388 37.28 3.54 5.71
N TYR A 389 37.10 2.53 4.85
CA TYR A 389 35.76 2.12 4.42
C TYR A 389 34.87 1.74 5.62
N PHE A 390 35.45 1.10 6.64
CA PHE A 390 34.70 0.75 7.86
C PHE A 390 34.25 1.98 8.65
N GLN A 391 35.08 3.03 8.76
CA GLN A 391 34.68 4.29 9.40
C GLN A 391 33.54 4.97 8.63
N ALA A 392 33.60 4.97 7.29
CA ALA A 392 32.52 5.50 6.46
C ALA A 392 31.22 4.69 6.62
N LEU A 393 31.33 3.35 6.68
CA LEU A 393 30.19 2.46 6.92
C LEU A 393 29.59 2.65 8.32
N TYR A 394 30.44 2.80 9.34
CA TYR A 394 30.05 3.08 10.72
C TYR A 394 29.33 4.44 10.82
N PHE A 395 29.90 5.49 10.24
CA PHE A 395 29.29 6.81 10.20
C PHE A 395 27.93 6.78 9.49
N ALA A 396 27.85 6.11 8.33
CA ALA A 396 26.59 5.93 7.62
C ALA A 396 25.57 5.17 8.47
N TYR A 397 25.97 4.14 9.22
CA TYR A 397 25.09 3.37 10.08
C TYR A 397 24.53 4.21 11.24
N THR A 398 25.40 4.90 11.99
CA THR A 398 25.00 5.70 13.15
C THR A 398 24.17 6.92 12.74
N THR A 399 24.44 7.48 11.57
CA THR A 399 23.64 8.57 10.98
C THR A 399 22.28 8.06 10.51
N LEU A 400 22.24 6.92 9.81
CA LEU A 400 21.00 6.32 9.30
C LEU A 400 20.03 5.95 10.42
N LEU A 401 20.55 5.50 11.56
CA LEU A 401 19.77 5.21 12.76
C LEU A 401 19.49 6.45 13.64
N THR A 402 19.85 7.64 13.17
CA THR A 402 19.69 8.90 13.90
C THR A 402 20.29 8.87 15.32
N ILE A 403 21.44 8.19 15.47
CA ILE A 403 22.21 8.14 16.74
C ILE A 403 23.18 9.31 16.81
N GLY A 404 23.94 9.53 15.72
CA GLY A 404 24.82 10.68 15.53
C GLY A 404 25.78 10.99 16.68
N TYR A 405 26.68 10.05 17.03
CA TYR A 405 27.64 10.24 18.12
C TYR A 405 28.55 11.47 17.99
N GLY A 406 28.79 11.95 16.76
CA GLY A 406 29.61 13.13 16.50
C GLY A 406 31.12 12.90 16.60
N ASP A 407 31.54 11.66 16.73
CA ASP A 407 32.95 11.23 16.77
C ASP A 407 33.60 11.30 15.38
N ILE A 408 32.83 11.04 14.33
CA ILE A 408 33.23 11.10 12.93
C ILE A 408 32.18 11.93 12.16
N TYR A 409 32.62 12.86 11.32
CA TYR A 409 31.72 13.72 10.53
C TYR A 409 32.38 14.23 9.24
N PRO A 410 31.64 14.39 8.14
CA PRO A 410 32.20 14.83 6.87
C PRO A 410 32.76 16.24 6.96
N VAL A 411 33.99 16.42 6.46
CA VAL A 411 34.66 17.72 6.41
C VAL A 411 34.67 18.24 4.98
N SER A 412 34.73 17.34 3.99
CA SER A 412 34.74 17.71 2.57
C SER A 412 33.44 18.38 2.13
N SER A 413 33.53 19.28 1.15
CA SER A 413 32.37 19.94 0.54
C SER A 413 31.41 18.93 -0.11
N LEU A 414 31.96 17.86 -0.73
CA LEU A 414 31.14 16.78 -1.29
C LEU A 414 30.44 15.98 -0.19
N GLY A 415 31.17 15.62 0.87
CA GLY A 415 30.65 14.83 1.99
C GLY A 415 29.52 15.54 2.72
N LYS A 416 29.66 16.84 3.01
CA LYS A 416 28.58 17.65 3.62
C LYS A 416 27.35 17.78 2.73
N SER A 417 27.53 18.10 1.45
CA SER A 417 26.40 18.21 0.51
C SER A 417 25.72 16.87 0.26
N PHE A 418 26.50 15.79 0.14
CA PHE A 418 25.97 14.44 -0.01
C PHE A 418 25.24 13.99 1.25
N PHE A 419 25.75 14.32 2.45
CA PHE A 419 25.05 14.05 3.70
C PHE A 419 23.64 14.62 3.68
N VAL A 420 23.47 15.92 3.36
CA VAL A 420 22.14 16.55 3.30
C VAL A 420 21.25 15.88 2.26
N PHE A 421 21.79 15.52 1.09
CA PHE A 421 21.01 14.81 0.06
C PHE A 421 20.57 13.42 0.52
N TRP A 422 21.51 12.64 1.07
CA TRP A 422 21.30 11.25 1.43
C TRP A 422 20.46 11.10 2.70
N SER A 423 20.69 11.90 3.73
CA SER A 423 19.96 11.86 5.01
C SER A 423 18.45 12.07 4.82
N LEU A 424 18.06 13.01 3.94
CA LEU A 424 16.67 13.30 3.57
C LEU A 424 15.95 12.10 2.93
N LEU A 425 16.69 11.20 2.29
CA LEU A 425 16.16 9.96 1.73
C LEU A 425 16.24 8.81 2.74
N ALA A 426 17.34 8.74 3.48
CA ALA A 426 17.69 7.58 4.26
C ALA A 426 16.90 7.53 5.58
N VAL A 427 16.68 8.66 6.25
CA VAL A 427 15.92 8.72 7.52
C VAL A 427 14.46 8.24 7.36
N PRO A 428 13.70 8.63 6.32
CA PRO A 428 12.39 8.03 6.08
C PRO A 428 12.42 6.51 5.85
N THR A 429 13.48 5.96 5.24
CA THR A 429 13.58 4.51 4.96
C THR A 429 13.73 3.66 6.21
N ILE A 430 14.50 4.12 7.22
CA ILE A 430 14.57 3.40 8.49
C ILE A 430 13.22 3.41 9.22
N THR A 431 12.45 4.50 9.14
CA THR A 431 11.14 4.52 9.79
C THR A 431 10.14 3.59 9.12
N ILE A 432 10.20 3.45 7.80
CA ILE A 432 9.43 2.44 7.05
C ILE A 432 9.82 1.02 7.50
N LEU A 433 11.12 0.76 7.66
CA LEU A 433 11.62 -0.51 8.15
C LEU A 433 11.14 -0.80 9.57
N ILE A 434 11.25 0.16 10.49
CA ILE A 434 10.76 0.04 11.88
C ILE A 434 9.26 -0.24 11.90
N SER A 435 8.47 0.44 11.07
CA SER A 435 7.03 0.19 10.99
C SER A 435 6.72 -1.23 10.48
N SER A 436 7.48 -1.71 9.49
CA SER A 436 7.31 -3.06 8.93
C SER A 436 7.73 -4.15 9.92
N ILE A 437 8.80 -3.89 10.68
CA ILE A 437 9.25 -4.75 11.77
C ILE A 437 8.24 -4.74 12.90
N GLY A 438 7.71 -3.57 13.32
CA GLY A 438 6.78 -3.46 14.45
C GLY A 438 5.56 -4.38 14.33
N ASP A 439 4.93 -4.43 13.16
CA ASP A 439 3.77 -5.29 12.89
C ASP A 439 4.11 -6.80 12.97
N THR A 440 5.38 -7.16 12.79
CA THR A 440 5.90 -8.55 12.79
C THR A 440 6.52 -8.92 14.14
N LEU A 441 7.22 -7.98 14.77
CA LEU A 441 8.00 -8.12 15.99
C LEU A 441 7.09 -8.34 17.20
N VAL A 442 5.91 -7.71 17.25
CA VAL A 442 4.95 -7.96 18.34
C VAL A 442 4.54 -9.44 18.39
N ARG A 443 4.38 -10.08 17.22
CA ARG A 443 4.10 -11.52 17.16
C ARG A 443 5.33 -12.33 17.58
N PHE A 444 6.48 -12.05 17.00
CA PHE A 444 7.74 -12.73 17.34
C PHE A 444 8.11 -12.64 18.83
N ILE A 445 7.99 -11.46 19.45
CA ILE A 445 8.26 -11.28 20.87
C ILE A 445 7.23 -12.03 21.71
N ARG A 446 5.94 -12.00 21.34
CA ARG A 446 4.92 -12.80 22.04
C ARG A 446 5.24 -14.29 21.95
N ASP A 447 5.63 -14.77 20.79
CA ASP A 447 5.94 -16.19 20.56
C ASP A 447 7.21 -16.60 21.33
N ILE A 448 8.25 -15.75 21.35
CA ILE A 448 9.44 -15.94 22.21
C ILE A 448 9.06 -15.87 23.70
N THR A 449 8.20 -14.94 24.10
CA THR A 449 7.79 -14.78 25.50
C THR A 449 6.98 -15.98 25.96
N LEU A 450 6.12 -16.53 25.09
CA LEU A 450 5.38 -17.77 25.34
C LEU A 450 6.34 -18.96 25.38
N PHE A 451 7.31 -19.05 24.47
CA PHE A 451 8.35 -20.09 24.49
C PHE A 451 9.19 -20.05 25.77
N ILE A 452 9.63 -18.86 26.19
CA ILE A 452 10.34 -18.65 27.45
C ILE A 452 9.43 -18.97 28.63
N GLY A 453 8.15 -18.59 28.57
CA GLY A 453 7.13 -18.91 29.55
C GLY A 453 6.89 -20.42 29.67
N GLU A 454 6.84 -21.14 28.56
CA GLU A 454 6.74 -22.60 28.51
C GLU A 454 8.00 -23.27 29.05
N ILE A 455 9.18 -22.70 28.80
CA ILE A 455 10.46 -23.15 29.39
C ILE A 455 10.51 -22.92 30.91
N THR A 456 9.86 -21.87 31.41
CA THR A 456 10.07 -21.41 32.79
C THR A 456 8.91 -21.74 33.74
N ILE A 457 7.67 -21.92 33.23
CA ILE A 457 6.44 -21.87 34.06
C ILE A 457 5.52 -23.11 33.92
N LEU A 458 5.63 -23.95 32.87
CA LEU A 458 4.75 -25.14 32.72
C LEU A 458 5.49 -26.46 33.03
N PRO A 459 5.05 -27.25 34.04
CA PRO A 459 5.63 -28.56 34.33
C PRO A 459 5.13 -29.56 33.28
N GLY A 460 5.93 -29.79 32.24
CA GLY A 460 5.68 -30.81 31.22
C GLY A 460 6.75 -31.89 31.25
N ASP A 461 6.32 -33.14 31.44
CA ASP A 461 7.08 -34.37 31.68
C ASP A 461 8.01 -34.87 30.54
N GLN A 462 8.54 -34.00 29.68
CA GLN A 462 9.33 -34.43 28.51
C GLN A 462 10.76 -33.87 28.45
N SER A 463 11.68 -34.76 28.10
CA SER A 463 13.14 -34.56 28.13
C SER A 463 13.62 -33.56 27.06
N PHE A 464 14.53 -32.67 27.46
CA PHE A 464 15.10 -31.56 26.69
C PHE A 464 15.64 -31.96 25.29
N LEU A 465 16.14 -33.18 25.15
CA LEU A 465 16.78 -33.67 23.92
C LEU A 465 15.79 -34.15 22.84
N ASP A 466 14.59 -34.59 23.22
CA ASP A 466 13.59 -35.05 22.24
C ASP A 466 12.88 -33.86 21.57
N ARG A 467 12.67 -32.75 22.30
CA ARG A 467 12.08 -31.51 21.76
C ARG A 467 12.99 -30.71 20.83
N THR A 468 14.30 -30.73 21.06
CA THR A 468 15.27 -30.00 20.19
C THR A 468 15.47 -30.70 18.84
N LYS A 469 15.22 -32.02 18.76
CA LYS A 469 15.36 -32.81 17.54
C LYS A 469 14.17 -32.63 16.59
N ASP A 470 12.96 -32.47 17.11
CA ASP A 470 11.78 -32.11 16.32
C ASP A 470 11.89 -30.71 15.70
N LEU A 471 12.51 -29.75 16.39
CA LEU A 471 12.80 -28.40 15.88
C LEU A 471 13.76 -28.37 14.67
N THR A 472 14.66 -29.35 14.52
CA THR A 472 15.61 -29.38 13.39
C THR A 472 15.05 -30.05 12.13
N LYS A 473 13.93 -30.79 12.24
CA LYS A 473 13.28 -31.50 11.13
C LYS A 473 11.97 -30.86 10.67
N VAL A 474 11.38 -29.97 11.48
CA VAL A 474 10.20 -29.23 11.09
C VAL A 474 10.61 -28.06 10.20
N SER A 475 10.20 -28.13 8.93
CA SER A 475 10.19 -26.97 8.04
C SER A 475 9.65 -25.77 8.82
N TRP A 476 10.41 -24.68 8.90
CA TRP A 476 10.08 -23.48 9.68
C TRP A 476 8.66 -22.93 9.38
N THR A 477 8.09 -23.30 8.23
CA THR A 477 6.71 -23.05 7.82
C THR A 477 5.66 -23.91 8.53
N GLY A 478 5.94 -25.17 8.88
CA GLY A 478 5.00 -26.10 9.50
C GLY A 478 4.70 -25.77 10.97
N TRP A 479 5.74 -25.48 11.76
CA TRP A 479 5.60 -25.02 13.15
C TRP A 479 4.79 -23.71 13.24
N TRP A 480 4.99 -22.80 12.28
CA TRP A 480 4.26 -21.54 12.23
C TRP A 480 2.82 -21.66 11.74
N LEU A 481 2.51 -22.69 10.94
CA LEU A 481 1.14 -23.00 10.50
C LEU A 481 0.33 -23.62 11.63
N GLU A 482 0.96 -24.48 12.45
CA GLU A 482 0.32 -25.23 13.53
C GLU A 482 -0.08 -24.33 14.72
N GLU A 483 0.70 -23.27 14.99
CA GLU A 483 0.37 -22.23 15.97
C GLU A 483 -0.82 -21.33 15.51
N THR A 484 -1.05 -21.22 14.20
CA THR A 484 -2.14 -20.42 13.62
C THR A 484 -3.42 -21.19 13.33
N THR A 485 -3.37 -22.53 13.37
CA THR A 485 -4.56 -23.40 13.31
C THR A 485 -5.38 -23.45 14.59
N GLY A 486 -4.97 -22.72 15.64
CA GLY A 486 -5.90 -22.29 16.68
C GLY A 486 -6.78 -23.40 17.28
N GLU A 487 -6.23 -24.60 17.49
CA GLU A 487 -6.78 -25.56 18.45
C GLU A 487 -6.06 -25.40 19.79
N LYS A 488 -6.05 -24.17 20.33
CA LYS A 488 -6.17 -24.08 21.79
C LYS A 488 -7.64 -24.30 22.09
N ARG A 489 -7.96 -25.48 22.62
CA ARG A 489 -9.15 -25.71 23.45
C ARG A 489 -9.08 -24.76 24.66
N GLU A 490 -9.29 -23.46 24.43
CA GLU A 490 -9.93 -22.64 25.45
C GLU A 490 -11.35 -23.19 25.54
N LYS A 491 -11.60 -23.96 26.60
CA LYS A 491 -12.95 -24.01 27.13
C LYS A 491 -13.30 -22.56 27.42
N CYS A 492 -14.10 -21.94 26.54
CA CYS A 492 -14.92 -20.83 26.94
C CYS A 492 -15.56 -21.22 28.29
N PRO A 493 -15.70 -20.29 29.25
CA PRO A 493 -16.71 -20.47 30.27
C PRO A 493 -17.98 -20.89 29.54
N ASP A 494 -18.67 -21.88 30.09
CA ASP A 494 -19.97 -22.34 29.64
C ASP A 494 -20.94 -21.15 29.75
N GLU A 495 -20.83 -20.19 28.85
CA GLU A 495 -21.90 -19.27 28.51
C GLU A 495 -22.90 -20.15 27.81
N ASN A 496 -23.80 -20.71 28.63
CA ASN A 496 -25.03 -21.37 28.28
C ASN A 496 -25.30 -21.27 26.78
N MET A 497 -24.85 -22.28 26.05
CA MET A 497 -25.38 -22.60 24.72
C MET A 497 -26.80 -23.20 24.86
N GLY A 498 -27.57 -22.67 25.83
CA GLY A 498 -28.95 -22.99 26.18
C GLY A 498 -29.93 -21.87 25.85
N ASP A 499 -29.45 -20.71 25.35
CA ASP A 499 -30.31 -19.59 24.94
C ASP A 499 -30.24 -19.28 23.44
N ARG A 500 -30.10 -20.32 22.60
CA ARG A 500 -30.75 -20.24 21.28
C ARG A 500 -32.18 -20.72 21.50
N PRO A 501 -33.22 -19.92 21.18
CA PRO A 501 -34.58 -20.45 21.20
C PRO A 501 -34.57 -21.71 20.32
N PRO A 502 -35.01 -22.87 20.83
CA PRO A 502 -35.14 -24.03 19.98
C PRO A 502 -36.08 -23.65 18.83
N LEU A 503 -35.68 -23.97 17.59
CA LEU A 503 -36.58 -23.87 16.43
C LEU A 503 -37.94 -24.54 16.73
N GLU A 504 -37.94 -25.60 17.54
CA GLU A 504 -39.15 -26.30 18.01
C GLU A 504 -40.08 -25.48 18.93
N SER A 505 -39.58 -24.41 19.57
CA SER A 505 -40.39 -23.58 20.49
C SER A 505 -41.19 -22.48 19.77
N GLU A 506 -40.79 -22.12 18.55
CA GLU A 506 -41.54 -21.19 17.69
C GLU A 506 -42.37 -21.93 16.64
N GLU A 507 -41.95 -23.12 16.17
CA GLU A 507 -42.81 -24.06 15.42
C GLU A 507 -44.12 -24.38 16.18
N LYS A 508 -44.07 -24.38 17.53
CA LYS A 508 -45.24 -24.57 18.38
C LYS A 508 -46.18 -23.37 18.45
N LYS A 509 -45.67 -22.14 18.33
CA LYS A 509 -46.50 -20.92 18.26
C LYS A 509 -47.11 -20.71 16.88
N GLU A 510 -46.49 -21.31 15.87
CA GLU A 510 -46.90 -21.31 14.45
C GLU A 510 -48.01 -22.34 14.17
N ASN A 511 -47.95 -23.53 14.78
CA ASN A 511 -49.05 -24.50 14.76
C ASN A 511 -50.35 -23.96 15.40
N GLU A 512 -50.26 -22.94 16.26
CA GLU A 512 -51.40 -22.23 16.85
C GLU A 512 -51.92 -21.07 15.97
N ALA A 513 -51.10 -20.57 15.02
CA ALA A 513 -51.47 -19.54 14.04
C ALA A 513 -52.03 -20.13 12.72
N GLN A 514 -51.67 -21.38 12.38
CA GLN A 514 -52.21 -22.19 11.27
C GLN A 514 -53.73 -22.27 11.20
N ALA A 515 -54.44 -21.97 12.29
CA ALA A 515 -55.90 -21.96 12.35
C ALA A 515 -56.57 -20.82 11.55
N ARG A 516 -55.80 -19.89 10.94
CA ARG A 516 -56.31 -18.75 10.15
C ARG A 516 -55.81 -18.70 8.70
N GLY A 517 -55.58 -19.85 8.07
CA GLY A 517 -55.95 -20.07 6.67
C GLY A 517 -55.38 -19.18 5.55
N ASP A 518 -54.11 -18.75 5.60
CA ASP A 518 -53.38 -18.34 4.37
C ASP A 518 -51.86 -18.59 4.47
N VAL A 519 -51.46 -19.85 4.22
CA VAL A 519 -50.14 -20.42 4.55
C VAL A 519 -49.00 -19.92 3.65
N ALA A 520 -49.30 -19.43 2.44
CA ALA A 520 -48.27 -19.01 1.49
C ALA A 520 -47.70 -17.62 1.81
N ALA A 521 -48.56 -16.64 2.14
CA ALA A 521 -48.14 -15.30 2.51
C ALA A 521 -47.35 -15.27 3.83
N GLU A 522 -47.73 -16.12 4.79
CA GLU A 522 -47.08 -16.24 6.10
C GLU A 522 -45.62 -16.73 5.97
N ASN A 523 -45.39 -17.76 5.16
CA ASN A 523 -44.05 -18.28 4.91
C ASN A 523 -43.15 -17.28 4.15
N ILE A 524 -43.72 -16.47 3.25
CA ILE A 524 -42.99 -15.41 2.52
C ILE A 524 -42.55 -14.32 3.50
N HIS A 525 -43.46 -13.86 4.37
CA HIS A 525 -43.14 -12.88 5.39
C HIS A 525 -42.10 -13.40 6.40
N HIS A 526 -42.15 -14.70 6.75
CA HIS A 526 -41.18 -15.33 7.63
C HIS A 526 -39.77 -15.35 7.00
N TYR A 527 -39.66 -15.73 5.74
CA TYR A 527 -38.38 -15.74 5.02
C TYR A 527 -37.79 -14.33 4.87
N HIS A 528 -38.61 -13.33 4.55
CA HIS A 528 -38.18 -11.91 4.54
C HIS A 528 -37.72 -11.43 5.93
N TYR A 529 -38.43 -11.82 6.99
CA TYR A 529 -38.05 -11.48 8.36
C TYR A 529 -36.70 -12.10 8.74
N LEU A 530 -36.47 -13.38 8.38
CA LEU A 530 -35.19 -14.05 8.61
C LEU A 530 -34.04 -13.34 7.90
N LEU A 531 -34.20 -13.00 6.61
CA LEU A 531 -33.21 -12.24 5.85
C LEU A 531 -32.92 -10.89 6.53
N PHE A 532 -33.96 -10.15 6.91
CA PHE A 532 -33.80 -8.86 7.59
C PHE A 532 -33.09 -8.97 8.94
N ARG A 533 -33.43 -10.00 9.74
CA ARG A 533 -32.81 -10.27 11.04
C ARG A 533 -31.31 -10.56 10.90
N GLU A 534 -30.94 -11.41 9.95
CA GLU A 534 -29.54 -11.76 9.72
C GLU A 534 -28.74 -10.59 9.12
N VAL A 535 -29.33 -9.80 8.23
CA VAL A 535 -28.74 -8.53 7.74
C VAL A 535 -28.44 -7.60 8.92
N ARG A 536 -29.40 -7.40 9.83
CA ARG A 536 -29.19 -6.56 11.03
C ARG A 536 -28.04 -7.07 11.89
N LYS A 537 -27.97 -8.37 12.09
CA LYS A 537 -26.91 -9.03 12.87
C LYS A 537 -25.53 -8.87 12.21
N LEU A 538 -25.45 -9.01 10.89
CA LEU A 538 -24.22 -8.79 10.14
C LEU A 538 -23.78 -7.32 10.13
N ILE A 539 -24.71 -6.36 10.15
CA ILE A 539 -24.39 -4.93 10.31
C ILE A 539 -23.77 -4.66 11.68
N GLU A 540 -24.33 -5.23 12.73
CA GLU A 540 -23.80 -5.11 14.10
C GLU A 540 -22.42 -5.78 14.22
N GLN A 541 -22.23 -6.92 13.56
CA GLN A 541 -20.94 -7.60 13.48
C GLN A 541 -19.92 -6.85 12.61
N ALA A 542 -20.32 -6.23 11.51
CA ALA A 542 -19.46 -5.38 10.69
C ALA A 542 -18.97 -4.16 11.48
N SER A 543 -19.82 -3.65 12.37
CA SER A 543 -19.50 -2.51 13.23
C SER A 543 -18.53 -2.86 14.37
N SER A 544 -18.62 -4.09 14.90
CA SER A 544 -17.81 -4.56 16.04
C SER A 544 -16.53 -5.28 15.62
N ASN A 545 -16.56 -6.11 14.59
CA ASN A 545 -15.41 -6.85 14.06
C ASN A 545 -15.50 -7.03 12.53
N PRO A 546 -15.10 -6.01 11.75
CA PRO A 546 -15.16 -6.07 10.28
C PRO A 546 -14.21 -7.11 9.66
N ALA A 547 -13.25 -7.64 10.42
CA ALA A 547 -12.29 -8.64 9.99
C ALA A 547 -12.65 -10.06 10.46
N ARG A 548 -13.88 -10.28 10.94
CA ARG A 548 -14.35 -11.61 11.34
C ARG A 548 -14.30 -12.57 10.15
N GLU A 549 -13.72 -13.74 10.39
CA GLU A 549 -13.73 -14.86 9.45
C GLU A 549 -14.74 -15.90 9.94
N PHE A 550 -15.64 -16.35 9.07
CA PHE A 550 -16.70 -17.29 9.44
C PHE A 550 -16.25 -18.73 9.29
N ASP A 551 -16.79 -19.64 10.09
CA ASP A 551 -16.54 -21.07 9.89
C ASP A 551 -17.33 -21.61 8.69
N TYR A 552 -16.95 -22.78 8.17
CA TYR A 552 -17.62 -23.40 7.03
C TYR A 552 -19.12 -23.61 7.28
N VAL A 553 -19.50 -23.98 8.51
CA VAL A 553 -20.92 -24.20 8.88
C VAL A 553 -21.72 -22.89 8.85
N GLU A 554 -21.10 -21.77 9.24
CA GLU A 554 -21.72 -20.46 9.16
C GLU A 554 -21.86 -20.02 7.69
N TRP A 555 -20.83 -20.23 6.88
CA TRP A 555 -20.87 -20.01 5.43
C TRP A 555 -21.97 -20.83 4.75
N GLU A 556 -22.10 -22.10 5.10
CA GLU A 556 -23.15 -22.98 4.58
C GLU A 556 -24.55 -22.50 4.96
N TYR A 557 -24.73 -22.03 6.21
CA TYR A 557 -26.00 -21.44 6.66
C TYR A 557 -26.37 -20.20 5.84
N TYR A 558 -25.44 -19.25 5.68
CA TYR A 558 -25.71 -18.03 4.93
C TYR A 558 -25.89 -18.29 3.43
N LEU A 559 -25.09 -19.16 2.82
CA LEU A 559 -25.27 -19.56 1.42
C LEU A 559 -26.60 -20.29 1.21
N GLY A 560 -27.04 -21.10 2.17
CA GLY A 560 -28.37 -21.74 2.13
C GLY A 560 -29.51 -20.73 2.21
N LEU A 561 -29.33 -19.64 2.99
CA LEU A 561 -30.31 -18.57 3.08
C LEU A 561 -30.36 -17.74 1.79
N ILE A 562 -29.20 -17.47 1.17
CA ILE A 562 -29.07 -16.75 -0.11
C ILE A 562 -29.64 -17.58 -1.27
N GLY A 563 -29.34 -18.88 -1.31
CA GLY A 563 -29.77 -19.82 -2.37
C GLY A 563 -31.22 -20.31 -2.24
N GLY A 564 -32.04 -19.68 -1.39
CA GLY A 564 -33.47 -19.99 -1.32
C GLY A 564 -33.83 -21.34 -0.70
N LYS A 565 -32.94 -21.97 0.07
CA LYS A 565 -33.18 -23.31 0.66
C LYS A 565 -34.36 -23.36 1.64
N ASN A 566 -34.70 -22.21 2.23
CA ASN A 566 -35.85 -22.01 3.12
C ASN A 566 -36.96 -21.17 2.45
N ARG A 567 -36.94 -21.02 1.12
CA ARG A 567 -37.92 -20.25 0.38
C ARG A 567 -39.26 -21.02 0.32
N PRO A 568 -40.40 -20.37 0.56
CA PRO A 568 -41.70 -21.03 0.42
C PRO A 568 -42.05 -21.25 -1.05
N ASN A 569 -42.65 -22.39 -1.40
CA ASN A 569 -43.22 -22.58 -2.74
C ASN A 569 -44.45 -21.69 -2.91
N ILE A 570 -44.40 -20.73 -3.84
CA ILE A 570 -45.54 -19.90 -4.20
C ILE A 570 -46.32 -20.60 -5.33
N SER A 571 -47.64 -20.60 -5.28
CA SER A 571 -48.51 -21.21 -6.29
C SER A 571 -48.28 -20.57 -7.67
N GLY A 572 -47.56 -21.27 -8.54
CA GLY A 572 -47.12 -20.77 -9.85
C GLY A 572 -45.70 -21.18 -10.23
N ASP A 573 -44.87 -21.55 -9.24
CA ASP A 573 -43.53 -22.10 -9.50
C ASP A 573 -43.64 -23.57 -9.96
N GLU A 574 -43.03 -23.93 -11.10
CA GLU A 574 -42.87 -25.35 -11.44
C GLU A 574 -42.01 -26.02 -10.36
N PRO A 575 -42.21 -27.32 -10.04
CA PRO A 575 -41.47 -28.06 -9.00
C PRO A 575 -39.97 -28.28 -9.31
N GLY A 576 -39.36 -27.39 -10.08
CA GLY A 576 -37.93 -27.26 -10.32
C GLY A 576 -37.42 -25.81 -10.32
N ASP A 577 -38.26 -24.78 -10.18
CA ASP A 577 -37.84 -23.37 -10.26
C ASP A 577 -37.35 -22.81 -8.92
N ALA A 578 -37.89 -23.29 -7.79
CA ALA A 578 -37.35 -22.98 -6.45
C ALA A 578 -35.94 -23.55 -6.22
N ALA A 579 -35.58 -24.62 -6.95
CA ALA A 579 -34.23 -25.21 -6.94
C ALA A 579 -33.29 -24.63 -8.01
N LYS A 580 -33.82 -23.81 -8.94
CA LYS A 580 -33.07 -23.13 -10.02
C LYS A 580 -32.87 -21.64 -9.76
N ALA A 581 -33.19 -21.15 -8.56
CA ALA A 581 -32.79 -19.81 -8.12
C ALA A 581 -31.26 -19.78 -7.97
N GLU A 582 -30.58 -19.61 -9.11
CA GLU A 582 -29.15 -19.39 -9.27
C GLU A 582 -28.33 -19.88 -8.07
N GLU A 583 -28.09 -21.20 -7.98
CA GLU A 583 -26.83 -21.66 -7.39
C GLU A 583 -25.77 -20.91 -8.20
N ARG A 584 -25.27 -19.78 -7.67
CA ARG A 584 -24.24 -18.98 -8.34
C ARG A 584 -23.13 -19.98 -8.64
N ASP A 585 -22.94 -20.28 -9.91
CA ASP A 585 -22.09 -21.37 -10.42
C ASP A 585 -20.63 -20.98 -10.20
N TRP A 586 -20.16 -21.13 -8.97
CA TRP A 586 -18.78 -20.89 -8.57
C TRP A 586 -18.35 -21.91 -7.50
N ASP A 587 -17.19 -22.51 -7.74
CA ASP A 587 -16.51 -23.36 -6.76
C ASP A 587 -15.61 -22.54 -5.84
N TRP A 588 -15.34 -23.04 -4.62
CA TRP A 588 -14.46 -22.33 -3.67
C TRP A 588 -13.05 -22.09 -4.22
N LEU A 589 -12.58 -22.99 -5.10
CA LEU A 589 -11.31 -22.90 -5.79
C LEU A 589 -11.30 -21.91 -6.95
N ASP A 590 -12.48 -21.48 -7.39
CA ASP A 590 -12.64 -20.64 -8.55
C ASP A 590 -12.29 -19.17 -8.25
N LYS A 591 -11.89 -18.41 -9.26
CA LYS A 591 -11.45 -17.01 -9.04
C LYS A 591 -12.56 -16.09 -8.53
N LYS A 592 -13.82 -16.47 -8.74
CA LYS A 592 -15.02 -15.78 -8.27
C LYS A 592 -15.33 -16.07 -6.79
N SER A 593 -14.55 -16.93 -6.15
CA SER A 593 -14.72 -17.30 -4.74
C SER A 593 -14.71 -16.08 -3.82
N PRO A 594 -15.67 -15.97 -2.88
CA PRO A 594 -15.75 -14.87 -1.94
C PRO A 594 -14.57 -14.84 -0.97
N LEU A 595 -13.87 -15.97 -0.79
CA LEU A 595 -12.65 -16.04 0.02
C LEU A 595 -11.44 -15.36 -0.65
N LEU A 596 -11.44 -15.26 -1.98
CA LEU A 596 -10.41 -14.58 -2.77
C LEU A 596 -10.77 -13.12 -3.09
N GLY A 597 -12.01 -12.72 -2.79
CA GLY A 597 -12.51 -11.38 -3.05
C GLY A 597 -11.81 -10.30 -2.23
N ARG A 598 -11.86 -9.06 -2.72
CA ARG A 598 -11.30 -7.88 -2.04
C ARG A 598 -12.09 -7.44 -0.79
N LYS A 599 -13.35 -7.86 -0.68
CA LYS A 599 -14.26 -7.53 0.42
C LYS A 599 -13.98 -8.42 1.62
N SER A 600 -14.25 -7.93 2.84
CA SER A 600 -14.26 -8.82 3.99
C SER A 600 -15.40 -9.83 3.86
N GLU A 601 -15.28 -11.00 4.51
CA GLU A 601 -16.33 -12.03 4.45
C GLU A 601 -17.68 -11.48 4.93
N VAL A 602 -17.66 -10.64 5.97
CA VAL A 602 -18.84 -9.93 6.50
C VAL A 602 -19.44 -9.01 5.44
N GLU A 603 -18.61 -8.20 4.76
CA GLU A 603 -19.07 -7.25 3.74
C GLU A 603 -19.62 -7.97 2.51
N TRP A 604 -19.01 -9.08 2.11
CA TRP A 604 -19.51 -9.91 1.03
C TRP A 604 -20.87 -10.53 1.36
N LEU A 605 -20.98 -11.16 2.54
CA LEU A 605 -22.21 -11.80 3.01
C LEU A 605 -23.34 -10.79 3.19
N LEU A 606 -23.04 -9.62 3.77
CA LEU A 606 -24.01 -8.54 3.91
C LEU A 606 -24.54 -8.08 2.56
N GLY A 607 -23.63 -7.85 1.60
CA GLY A 607 -24.00 -7.46 0.24
C GLY A 607 -24.89 -8.51 -0.45
N ALA A 608 -24.48 -9.78 -0.39
CA ALA A 608 -25.24 -10.88 -0.98
C ALA A 608 -26.63 -11.03 -0.34
N LEU A 609 -26.74 -10.97 0.98
CA LEU A 609 -28.04 -11.06 1.68
C LEU A 609 -28.95 -9.86 1.38
N THR A 610 -28.40 -8.65 1.30
CA THR A 610 -29.19 -7.46 0.93
C THR A 610 -29.69 -7.53 -0.51
N GLU A 611 -28.89 -8.10 -1.42
CA GLU A 611 -29.27 -8.31 -2.81
C GLU A 611 -30.38 -9.36 -2.94
N THR A 612 -30.25 -10.49 -2.24
CA THR A 612 -31.32 -11.50 -2.16
C THR A 612 -32.60 -10.91 -1.56
N LEU A 613 -32.50 -10.10 -0.51
CA LEU A 613 -33.65 -9.43 0.09
C LEU A 613 -34.32 -8.45 -0.90
N ASP A 614 -33.55 -7.67 -1.66
CA ASP A 614 -34.09 -6.77 -2.68
C ASP A 614 -34.80 -7.55 -3.79
N GLN A 615 -34.22 -8.65 -4.27
CA GLN A 615 -34.82 -9.51 -5.29
C GLN A 615 -36.13 -10.13 -4.82
N GLU A 616 -36.19 -10.64 -3.59
CA GLU A 616 -37.41 -11.25 -3.05
C GLU A 616 -38.49 -10.22 -2.75
N LEU A 617 -38.13 -9.01 -2.29
CA LEU A 617 -39.09 -7.91 -2.13
C LEU A 617 -39.67 -7.44 -3.47
N ARG A 618 -38.86 -7.40 -4.54
CA ARG A 618 -39.33 -7.11 -5.91
C ARG A 618 -40.29 -8.19 -6.40
N ARG A 619 -39.93 -9.47 -6.23
CA ARG A 619 -40.81 -10.59 -6.60
C ARG A 619 -42.13 -10.58 -5.83
N ALA A 620 -42.10 -10.28 -4.53
CA ALA A 620 -43.32 -10.14 -3.73
C ALA A 620 -44.22 -8.99 -4.20
N THR A 621 -43.64 -7.94 -4.79
CA THR A 621 -44.38 -6.82 -5.39
C THR A 621 -45.03 -7.22 -6.73
N ASP A 622 -44.35 -8.02 -7.55
CA ASP A 622 -44.86 -8.48 -8.86
C ASP A 622 -46.00 -9.50 -8.76
N VAL A 623 -46.10 -10.25 -7.64
CA VAL A 623 -47.19 -11.22 -7.37
C VAL A 623 -48.52 -10.52 -7.04
N HIS A 624 -48.53 -9.19 -6.80
CA HIS A 624 -49.74 -8.39 -6.68
C HIS A 624 -50.02 -7.54 -7.94
N PRO A 625 -50.51 -8.12 -9.06
CA PRO A 625 -51.02 -7.31 -10.15
C PRO A 625 -52.35 -6.67 -9.73
N SER A 626 -52.32 -5.35 -9.53
CA SER A 626 -53.45 -4.40 -9.59
C SER A 626 -54.85 -5.03 -9.53
N VAL A 627 -55.42 -5.14 -8.33
CA VAL A 627 -56.88 -5.14 -8.14
C VAL A 627 -57.35 -3.71 -8.40
N ASP A 628 -57.42 -3.32 -9.68
CA ASP A 628 -58.19 -2.18 -10.17
C ASP A 628 -58.12 -2.13 -11.71
N LYS A 629 -58.94 -2.97 -12.35
CA LYS A 629 -59.46 -2.69 -13.69
C LYS A 629 -60.92 -2.28 -13.52
N PRO A 630 -61.33 -1.04 -13.85
CA PRO A 630 -62.73 -0.68 -13.82
C PRO A 630 -63.49 -1.47 -14.89
N SER A 631 -64.62 -2.04 -14.48
CA SER A 631 -65.59 -2.72 -15.36
C SER A 631 -66.06 -1.76 -16.46
N LYS A 632 -65.76 -2.09 -17.71
CA LYS A 632 -66.51 -1.58 -18.86
C LYS A 632 -67.82 -2.34 -18.92
N ASP A 633 -68.90 -1.77 -18.41
CA ASP A 633 -70.29 -2.15 -18.71
C ASP A 633 -71.26 -1.09 -18.17
N ILE A 634 -71.28 0.11 -18.77
CA ILE A 634 -72.43 1.02 -18.74
C ILE A 634 -72.42 1.80 -20.06
N ASP A 635 -73.13 1.30 -21.07
CA ASP A 635 -73.64 2.08 -22.20
C ASP A 635 -74.66 1.22 -22.97
N THR A 636 -75.87 1.09 -22.42
CA THR A 636 -77.14 0.89 -23.16
C THR A 636 -78.29 0.80 -22.16
N LEU A 637 -79.09 1.86 -22.05
CA LEU A 637 -80.54 1.89 -21.77
C LEU A 637 -80.91 3.26 -21.20
N TYR A 638 -81.38 4.16 -22.06
CA TYR A 638 -82.60 4.98 -21.87
C TYR A 638 -82.86 5.69 -23.21
N GLU A 639 -83.60 4.99 -24.08
CA GLU A 639 -84.55 5.61 -25.00
C GLU A 639 -85.76 6.09 -24.18
N GLU A 640 -86.38 7.17 -24.69
CA GLU A 640 -87.58 7.92 -24.26
C GLU A 640 -87.40 9.07 -23.25
#